data_AF-M4A989-F1
#
_entry.id   AF-M4A989-F1
#
_cell.length_a   1.000
_cell.length_b   1.000
_cell.length_c   1.000
_cell.angle_alpha   90.00
_cell.angle_beta   90.00
_cell.angle_gamma   90.00
#
_symmetry.space_group_name_H-M   'P 1'
#
loop_
_entity.id
_entity.type
_entity.pdbx_description
1 polymer ?
#
loop_
_entity_poly.entity_id
_entity_poly.type
_entity_poly.pdbx_seq_one_letter_code
_entity_poly.pdbx_strand_id
1 'polypeptide(L)'
;MAGSQWELPPELCCRPMAFVALTGLDVVYNAVHRAIWDAFCANRRADRVPISFKVLPGDHEYPKCRTKRTSYEWYIPKGIVKTGWMNKHLNLVPALVVLFYELDWDDPQWKEKQSECATKVEIVRTSLQGRNTKVAVVLIQKKTPLPPGEDLVASERASALCSSCDLSGKSLFVLPHTDHLVGYIIRLENAFYEHAQTYYYTEIRRVKSHKEFLNKTTHQLLFVRHQFKMAFLSELKQDTQNALKYYRAAYSLVHELRAHETNMLEIKTMAGFINYKICRLCFQHNTPLDAIAQFRKHIDLCKKKIGCAELAFEHSAWMSKQFQSFGELFDEAIKLGLTAIQTQNPGFYYQQAACYSQDRKQMAQQLCQAGTTYPSPDPLDTQSGGLDFYGQRPWRQGHQSIDPTDPEKEKLGILALQIKERDVPHSELIIALLSNAVAQFKKYKCPRMKSHLMVQMGEEYYHARDYTKALKLLDYVMCDYRTERWWPLLTAILTTALHCAYLMASVKDYVIYCMELLGRASTLKEEQKSRIEKNLFKVLMNDIPEAESECDQSSVGAARSLWTDRMALSGSNELTVEMQDYIPFIQCKARFQSPSFHVDQPIQLQVFLRADCPHPVSFSKLTVSLSNQEYNQWCVVESSGQDSMTLLPGKPRCYNFSFVAKTEDVGKKVEMTGIEMMLGGDSGRCVFLSWRGAGGDAASTQEALQASRSSRRWGRGNEARQELDWDTLTLQHSTMIISRVPRICVQLSHQPPALTNEMFCINLTVQSQEDVMAKDVKLTAGLKPGQEAGLGQTTHVTLDGSSVCDDNAPALLTDVPLGDLTPGEKLEKCVYMKCVSTGPRIFLFHVAYSIDTAVEGRHIVCNCHKDETVTVETVVPFEVSVKFVSTKFEPLEQVAVDIPFLLMTDILSSSPWPLLLSSSSLQLLTVTSSTPQLQSQLQQVVLQTGESASECFCLRCPADTSSSNTVATGQYVVSWRRKCSSADSPLIQTTVTLPHVILESVPLYIYADLPSFGRVRDSLPVRYHIENRTAQVQEVEIAVDPSDAFMFSGLKQVRLRVLPSTEQQMLYNYYPLMAGYQTLPQLNISLPRCPTSSSPTLRRFLPQRIFVKPQGRQPDDASIAAA
;
A
#
# COMPACT_ATOMS: atom_id res chain seq x y z
N MET A 1 8.71 21.12 -51.46
CA MET A 1 8.24 19.90 -50.77
C MET A 1 6.91 19.49 -51.37
N ALA A 2 6.95 18.65 -52.40
CA ALA A 2 5.75 18.03 -52.95
C ALA A 2 5.27 17.00 -51.93
N GLY A 3 4.05 17.15 -51.40
CA GLY A 3 3.45 16.19 -50.47
C GLY A 3 3.54 14.78 -51.05
N SER A 4 3.82 13.80 -50.19
CA SER A 4 3.96 12.42 -50.64
C SER A 4 2.68 12.01 -51.39
N GLN A 5 2.81 11.29 -52.52
CA GLN A 5 1.68 10.82 -53.35
C GLN A 5 0.58 10.07 -52.57
N TRP A 6 0.90 9.65 -51.34
CA TRP A 6 0.07 8.87 -50.44
C TRP A 6 -0.63 9.69 -49.36
N GLU A 7 -0.31 10.98 -49.21
CA GLU A 7 -1.02 11.86 -48.29
C GLU A 7 -2.49 12.04 -48.70
N LEU A 8 -3.37 12.00 -47.71
CA LEU A 8 -4.77 12.31 -47.92
C LEU A 8 -4.91 13.81 -48.22
N PRO A 9 -5.71 14.20 -49.22
CA PRO A 9 -5.93 15.61 -49.54
C PRO A 9 -6.46 16.37 -48.31
N PRO A 10 -5.97 17.59 -48.03
CA PRO A 10 -6.44 18.37 -46.88
C PRO A 10 -7.96 18.64 -46.95
N GLU A 11 -8.50 18.76 -48.17
CA GLU A 11 -9.95 18.88 -48.40
C GLU A 11 -10.74 17.66 -47.93
N LEU A 12 -10.14 16.47 -47.94
CA LEU A 12 -10.78 15.24 -47.47
C LEU A 12 -10.73 15.15 -45.93
N CYS A 13 -9.60 15.53 -45.33
CA CYS A 13 -9.35 15.46 -43.89
C CYS A 13 -10.06 16.55 -43.09
N CYS A 14 -10.31 17.72 -43.68
CA CYS A 14 -11.04 18.80 -42.99
C CYS A 14 -12.48 18.37 -42.65
N ARG A 15 -13.09 18.99 -41.63
CA ARG A 15 -14.55 18.88 -41.41
C ARG A 15 -15.24 19.77 -42.45
N PRO A 16 -16.05 19.23 -43.38
CA PRO A 16 -16.71 20.06 -44.38
C PRO A 16 -17.69 21.03 -43.69
N MET A 17 -17.51 22.33 -43.94
CA MET A 17 -18.37 23.40 -43.43
C MET A 17 -19.02 24.12 -44.60
N ALA A 18 -20.23 24.63 -44.39
CA ALA A 18 -20.93 25.41 -45.39
C ALA A 18 -20.13 26.68 -45.72
N PHE A 19 -19.87 26.96 -46.99
CA PHE A 19 -19.11 28.15 -47.38
C PHE A 19 -20.05 29.35 -47.61
N VAL A 20 -19.86 30.43 -46.86
CA VAL A 20 -20.60 31.69 -47.02
C VAL A 20 -19.62 32.83 -47.28
N ALA A 21 -19.85 33.58 -48.35
CA ALA A 21 -19.06 34.75 -48.68
C ALA A 21 -19.73 36.01 -48.15
N LEU A 22 -18.97 36.86 -47.47
CA LEU A 22 -19.43 38.17 -47.02
C LEU A 22 -18.80 39.24 -47.93
N THR A 23 -19.60 40.18 -48.41
CA THR A 23 -19.13 41.26 -49.27
C THR A 23 -19.74 42.60 -48.83
N GLY A 24 -19.14 43.72 -49.25
CA GLY A 24 -19.55 45.06 -48.81
C GLY A 24 -18.99 45.50 -47.44
N LEU A 25 -18.19 44.66 -46.77
CA LEU A 25 -17.48 45.02 -45.54
C LEU A 25 -16.05 45.51 -45.85
N ASP A 26 -15.75 46.76 -45.50
CA ASP A 26 -14.38 47.30 -45.50
C ASP A 26 -13.71 47.03 -44.14
N VAL A 27 -13.06 45.89 -44.04
CA VAL A 27 -12.37 45.46 -42.81
C VAL A 27 -11.02 46.16 -42.59
N VAL A 28 -10.57 47.01 -43.52
CA VAL A 28 -9.27 47.69 -43.43
C VAL A 28 -9.44 49.10 -42.87
N TYR A 29 -10.42 49.86 -43.37
CA TYR A 29 -10.57 51.28 -43.04
C TYR A 29 -11.82 51.62 -42.22
N ASN A 30 -12.80 50.72 -42.09
CA ASN A 30 -14.02 50.96 -41.31
C ASN A 30 -14.06 50.11 -40.03
N ALA A 31 -14.02 50.79 -38.87
CA ALA A 31 -14.00 50.14 -37.55
C ALA A 31 -15.28 49.34 -37.24
N VAL A 32 -16.45 49.81 -37.71
CA VAL A 32 -17.73 49.11 -37.54
C VAL A 32 -17.72 47.81 -38.34
N HIS A 33 -17.27 47.85 -39.59
CA HIS A 33 -17.11 46.67 -40.44
C HIS A 33 -16.09 45.68 -39.88
N ARG A 34 -14.97 46.17 -39.32
CA ARG A 34 -13.97 45.34 -38.64
C ARG A 34 -14.59 44.62 -37.44
N ALA A 35 -15.37 45.33 -36.61
CA ALA A 35 -16.06 44.76 -35.45
C ALA A 35 -17.10 43.69 -35.85
N ILE A 36 -17.85 43.90 -36.93
CA ILE A 36 -18.79 42.91 -37.49
C ILE A 36 -18.03 41.65 -37.94
N TRP A 37 -16.93 41.82 -38.67
CA TRP A 37 -16.10 40.69 -39.11
C TRP A 37 -15.50 39.92 -37.93
N ASP A 38 -14.96 40.63 -36.94
CA ASP A 38 -14.43 40.01 -35.71
C ASP A 38 -15.51 39.24 -34.96
N ALA A 39 -16.75 39.75 -34.92
CA ALA A 39 -17.86 39.05 -34.30
C ALA A 39 -18.26 37.74 -35.04
N PHE A 40 -18.08 37.65 -36.37
CA PHE A 40 -18.24 36.39 -37.13
C PHE A 40 -17.04 35.44 -36.97
N CYS A 41 -15.85 35.97 -36.72
CA CYS A 41 -14.61 35.20 -36.52
C CYS A 41 -14.39 34.73 -35.08
N ALA A 42 -15.05 35.35 -34.10
CA ALA A 42 -14.92 35.01 -32.69
C ALA A 42 -15.22 33.52 -32.44
N ASN A 43 -14.26 32.82 -31.83
CA ASN A 43 -14.36 31.37 -31.59
C ASN A 43 -15.28 31.06 -30.40
N ARG A 44 -16.59 31.00 -30.64
CA ARG A 44 -17.62 30.77 -29.60
C ARG A 44 -17.83 29.30 -29.18
N ARG A 45 -17.17 28.33 -29.85
CA ARG A 45 -17.12 26.85 -29.66
C ARG A 45 -18.42 26.06 -29.37
N ALA A 46 -19.34 26.51 -28.51
CA ALA A 46 -20.56 25.80 -28.12
C ALA A 46 -21.79 26.13 -29.00
N ASP A 47 -21.96 27.38 -29.44
CA ASP A 47 -23.19 27.85 -30.12
C ASP A 47 -23.04 28.15 -31.63
N ARG A 48 -21.88 27.87 -32.21
CA ARG A 48 -21.59 28.27 -33.61
C ARG A 48 -22.04 27.19 -34.60
N VAL A 49 -22.88 27.59 -35.55
CA VAL A 49 -23.21 26.77 -36.72
C VAL A 49 -21.96 26.50 -37.59
N PRO A 50 -21.86 25.33 -38.26
CA PRO A 50 -20.66 24.92 -38.99
C PRO A 50 -20.55 25.60 -40.36
N ILE A 51 -20.27 26.91 -40.33
CA ILE A 51 -20.08 27.77 -41.49
C ILE A 51 -18.62 28.24 -41.55
N SER A 52 -18.06 28.22 -42.76
CA SER A 52 -16.83 28.91 -43.13
C SER A 52 -17.18 30.25 -43.76
N PHE A 53 -16.77 31.35 -43.12
CA PHE A 53 -16.94 32.70 -43.65
C PHE A 53 -15.67 33.19 -44.33
N LYS A 54 -15.82 33.89 -45.46
CA LYS A 54 -14.72 34.60 -46.12
C LYS A 54 -15.21 35.96 -46.61
N VAL A 55 -14.48 37.02 -46.27
CA VAL A 55 -14.72 38.34 -46.85
C VAL A 55 -14.13 38.37 -48.26
N LEU A 56 -14.96 38.74 -49.24
CA LEU A 56 -14.59 38.85 -50.64
C LEU A 56 -15.03 40.23 -51.19
N PRO A 57 -14.27 40.81 -52.12
CA PRO A 57 -14.67 42.07 -52.75
C PRO A 57 -15.95 41.89 -53.58
N GLY A 58 -16.70 42.97 -53.79
CA GLY A 58 -18.01 42.92 -54.45
C GLY A 58 -17.97 42.51 -55.92
N ASP A 59 -16.84 42.72 -56.57
CA ASP A 59 -16.51 42.37 -57.95
C ASP A 59 -15.74 41.04 -58.06
N HIS A 60 -15.69 40.24 -56.99
CA HIS A 60 -14.96 38.98 -56.98
C HIS A 60 -15.44 38.03 -58.10
N GLU A 61 -14.51 37.60 -58.95
CA GLU A 61 -14.81 36.65 -60.02
C GLU A 61 -14.90 35.20 -59.50
N TYR A 62 -16.11 34.68 -59.42
CA TYR A 62 -16.32 33.27 -59.10
C TYR A 62 -16.05 32.36 -60.31
N PRO A 63 -15.64 31.09 -60.13
CA PRO A 63 -15.32 30.24 -61.27
C PRO A 63 -16.52 30.05 -62.22
N LYS A 64 -16.38 30.23 -63.53
CA LYS A 64 -17.54 30.15 -64.44
C LYS A 64 -18.22 28.77 -64.41
N CYS A 65 -19.56 28.75 -64.46
CA CYS A 65 -20.29 27.48 -64.58
C CYS A 65 -20.05 26.91 -65.98
N ARG A 66 -19.44 25.71 -66.07
CA ARG A 66 -19.33 25.00 -67.36
C ARG A 66 -20.73 24.64 -67.88
N THR A 67 -20.90 24.68 -69.20
CA THR A 67 -22.12 24.27 -69.89
C THR A 67 -22.53 22.86 -69.45
N LYS A 68 -23.78 22.73 -69.03
CA LYS A 68 -24.34 21.48 -68.51
C LYS A 68 -24.58 20.54 -69.70
N ARG A 69 -24.14 19.28 -69.60
CA ARG A 69 -24.46 18.27 -70.62
C ARG A 69 -25.90 17.81 -70.46
N THR A 70 -26.63 17.82 -71.55
CA THR A 70 -28.04 17.42 -71.63
C THR A 70 -28.22 15.91 -71.82
N SER A 71 -27.21 15.20 -72.36
CA SER A 71 -27.19 13.74 -72.49
C SER A 71 -25.81 13.16 -72.15
N TYR A 72 -25.81 11.92 -71.67
CA TYR A 72 -24.61 11.11 -71.38
C TYR A 72 -24.40 9.96 -72.36
N GLU A 73 -25.29 9.77 -73.34
CA GLU A 73 -25.32 8.59 -74.22
C GLU A 73 -23.97 8.28 -74.90
N TRP A 74 -23.24 9.31 -75.34
CA TRP A 74 -21.95 9.19 -76.02
C TRP A 74 -20.75 9.58 -75.15
N TYR A 75 -20.95 9.79 -73.83
CA TYR A 75 -19.89 10.30 -72.96
C TYR A 75 -19.20 9.19 -72.18
N ILE A 76 -17.93 8.96 -72.51
CA ILE A 76 -17.09 8.00 -71.77
C ILE A 76 -16.29 8.73 -70.68
N PRO A 77 -16.39 8.33 -69.40
CA PRO A 77 -15.68 8.97 -68.31
C PRO A 77 -14.18 8.64 -68.31
N LYS A 78 -13.34 9.69 -68.26
CA LYS A 78 -11.87 9.57 -68.21
C LYS A 78 -11.28 9.23 -66.83
N GLY A 79 -12.10 9.17 -65.77
CA GLY A 79 -11.64 8.98 -64.38
C GLY A 79 -12.79 9.06 -63.38
N ILE A 80 -12.53 8.89 -62.08
CA ILE A 80 -13.55 8.82 -61.01
C ILE A 80 -13.85 10.21 -60.43
N VAL A 81 -12.94 10.84 -59.67
CA VAL A 81 -13.18 12.16 -59.05
C VAL A 81 -12.08 13.13 -59.44
N LYS A 82 -12.46 14.34 -59.87
CA LYS A 82 -11.51 15.40 -60.21
C LYS A 82 -10.87 16.00 -58.97
N THR A 83 -9.57 16.29 -59.02
CA THR A 83 -8.79 16.83 -57.89
C THR A 83 -9.36 18.14 -57.35
N GLY A 84 -9.61 19.12 -58.21
CA GLY A 84 -10.17 20.43 -57.81
C GLY A 84 -11.64 20.44 -57.40
N TRP A 85 -12.37 19.31 -57.43
CA TRP A 85 -13.81 19.31 -57.15
C TRP A 85 -14.14 19.59 -55.67
N MET A 86 -13.41 18.99 -54.72
CA MET A 86 -13.67 19.22 -53.29
C MET A 86 -13.33 20.67 -52.91
N ASN A 87 -12.14 21.15 -53.30
CA ASN A 87 -11.68 22.52 -53.04
C ASN A 87 -12.67 23.57 -53.58
N LYS A 88 -13.21 23.32 -54.79
CA LYS A 88 -14.25 24.17 -55.38
C LYS A 88 -15.43 24.41 -54.45
N HIS A 89 -15.94 23.37 -53.78
CA HIS A 89 -17.14 23.49 -52.92
C HIS A 89 -16.83 23.89 -51.48
N LEU A 90 -15.57 23.79 -51.05
CA LEU A 90 -15.12 24.24 -49.74
C LEU A 90 -14.72 25.74 -49.74
N ASN A 91 -14.06 26.21 -50.80
CA ASN A 91 -13.32 27.49 -50.76
C ASN A 91 -13.61 28.47 -51.91
N LEU A 92 -14.15 27.99 -53.05
CA LEU A 92 -14.30 28.82 -54.26
C LEU A 92 -15.75 29.15 -54.61
N VAL A 93 -16.70 28.31 -54.23
CA VAL A 93 -18.12 28.45 -54.58
C VAL A 93 -18.97 28.52 -53.33
N PRO A 94 -19.40 29.73 -52.92
CA PRO A 94 -20.22 29.87 -51.73
C PRO A 94 -21.63 29.32 -51.96
N ALA A 95 -22.23 28.80 -50.90
CA ALA A 95 -23.64 28.44 -50.84
C ALA A 95 -24.53 29.69 -50.76
N LEU A 96 -24.03 30.74 -50.12
CA LEU A 96 -24.68 32.04 -49.94
C LEU A 96 -23.64 33.17 -50.07
N VAL A 97 -23.95 34.21 -50.82
CA VAL A 97 -23.23 35.50 -50.78
C VAL A 97 -24.08 36.51 -50.02
N VAL A 98 -23.50 37.14 -48.99
CA VAL A 98 -24.17 38.12 -48.14
C VAL A 98 -23.56 39.48 -48.40
N LEU A 99 -24.34 40.42 -48.94
CA LEU A 99 -23.95 41.81 -49.14
C LEU A 99 -24.32 42.63 -47.90
N PHE A 100 -23.33 43.19 -47.24
CA PHE A 100 -23.51 44.19 -46.19
C PHE A 100 -23.61 45.57 -46.82
N TYR A 101 -24.59 46.34 -46.39
CA TYR A 101 -24.85 47.69 -46.91
C TYR A 101 -25.31 48.60 -45.78
N GLU A 102 -24.67 49.76 -45.62
CA GLU A 102 -25.05 50.75 -44.61
C GLU A 102 -26.26 51.54 -45.09
N LEU A 103 -27.43 51.35 -44.45
CA LEU A 103 -28.68 52.03 -44.80
C LEU A 103 -29.69 52.01 -43.65
N ASP A 104 -30.03 53.19 -43.14
CA ASP A 104 -31.07 53.38 -42.13
C ASP A 104 -32.46 53.57 -42.79
N TRP A 105 -33.53 53.15 -42.10
CA TRP A 105 -34.89 53.22 -42.65
C TRP A 105 -35.41 54.65 -42.80
N ASP A 106 -34.82 55.64 -42.14
CA ASP A 106 -35.19 57.05 -42.19
C ASP A 106 -34.24 57.92 -43.03
N ASP A 107 -33.36 57.29 -43.83
CA ASP A 107 -32.38 57.99 -44.66
C ASP A 107 -33.06 59.00 -45.64
N PRO A 108 -32.60 60.27 -45.67
CA PRO A 108 -33.19 61.31 -46.52
C PRO A 108 -32.98 61.05 -48.02
N GLN A 109 -31.96 60.27 -48.40
CA GLN A 109 -31.62 59.90 -49.79
C GLN A 109 -32.05 58.46 -50.13
N TRP A 110 -33.16 57.99 -49.54
CA TRP A 110 -33.65 56.61 -49.69
C TRP A 110 -33.63 56.05 -51.12
N LYS A 111 -34.18 56.79 -52.10
CA LYS A 111 -34.30 56.30 -53.49
C LYS A 111 -32.94 56.09 -54.16
N GLU A 112 -31.97 56.97 -53.89
CA GLU A 112 -30.61 56.87 -54.43
C GLU A 112 -29.88 55.67 -53.81
N LYS A 113 -29.94 55.54 -52.48
CA LYS A 113 -29.34 54.42 -51.75
C LYS A 113 -29.97 53.07 -52.09
N GLN A 114 -31.27 53.05 -52.34
CA GLN A 114 -31.98 51.87 -52.85
C GLN A 114 -31.44 51.45 -54.22
N SER A 115 -31.27 52.41 -55.14
CA SER A 115 -30.71 52.15 -56.47
C SER A 115 -29.25 51.66 -56.39
N GLU A 116 -28.43 52.27 -55.55
CA GLU A 116 -27.03 51.88 -55.34
C GLU A 116 -26.92 50.43 -54.81
N CYS A 117 -27.75 50.07 -53.82
CA CYS A 117 -27.82 48.71 -53.30
C CYS A 117 -28.24 47.71 -54.39
N ALA A 118 -29.26 48.04 -55.20
CA ALA A 118 -29.71 47.18 -56.30
C ALA A 118 -28.60 46.93 -57.34
N THR A 119 -27.83 47.97 -57.70
CA THR A 119 -26.67 47.82 -58.59
C THR A 119 -25.60 46.89 -58.01
N LYS A 120 -25.28 47.04 -56.71
CA LYS A 120 -24.31 46.16 -56.03
C LYS A 120 -24.77 44.70 -56.00
N VAL A 121 -26.05 44.45 -55.75
CA VAL A 121 -26.64 43.10 -55.83
C VAL A 121 -26.54 42.53 -57.24
N GLU A 122 -26.76 43.34 -58.27
CA GLU A 122 -26.70 42.88 -59.66
C GLU A 122 -25.28 42.54 -60.13
N ILE A 123 -24.26 43.27 -59.67
CA ILE A 123 -22.84 42.94 -59.89
C ILE A 123 -22.54 41.55 -59.33
N VAL A 124 -22.95 41.29 -58.08
CA VAL A 124 -22.77 39.99 -57.43
C VAL A 124 -23.52 38.89 -58.20
N ARG A 125 -24.77 39.12 -58.63
CA ARG A 125 -25.51 38.15 -59.45
C ARG A 125 -24.83 37.84 -60.78
N THR A 126 -24.31 38.86 -61.45
CA THR A 126 -23.59 38.72 -62.72
C THR A 126 -22.35 37.84 -62.54
N SER A 127 -21.59 38.04 -61.46
CA SER A 127 -20.43 37.20 -61.12
C SER A 127 -20.81 35.74 -60.82
N LEU A 128 -22.05 35.48 -60.39
CA LEU A 128 -22.59 34.15 -60.05
C LEU A 128 -23.38 33.50 -61.20
N GLN A 129 -23.38 34.08 -62.40
CA GLN A 129 -24.22 33.62 -63.50
C GLN A 129 -24.08 32.10 -63.76
N GLY A 130 -25.23 31.41 -63.82
CA GLY A 130 -25.31 29.97 -64.04
C GLY A 130 -25.09 29.10 -62.79
N ARG A 131 -24.89 29.69 -61.62
CA ARG A 131 -24.82 29.01 -60.31
C ARG A 131 -26.14 29.12 -59.56
N ASN A 132 -26.40 28.17 -58.67
CA ASN A 132 -27.57 28.18 -57.77
C ASN A 132 -27.29 28.88 -56.42
N THR A 133 -26.14 29.56 -56.30
CA THR A 133 -25.74 30.29 -55.10
C THR A 133 -26.76 31.40 -54.83
N LYS A 134 -27.25 31.48 -53.60
CA LYS A 134 -28.21 32.52 -53.21
C LYS A 134 -27.49 33.82 -52.86
N VAL A 135 -28.19 34.94 -52.99
CA VAL A 135 -27.74 36.26 -52.52
C VAL A 135 -28.66 36.72 -51.40
N ALA A 136 -28.09 37.25 -50.32
CA ALA A 136 -28.81 37.90 -49.23
C ALA A 136 -28.20 39.28 -48.96
N VAL A 137 -29.00 40.18 -48.38
CA VAL A 137 -28.58 41.53 -48.01
C VAL A 137 -28.74 41.71 -46.51
N VAL A 138 -27.72 42.28 -45.87
CA VAL A 138 -27.73 42.69 -44.47
C VAL A 138 -27.58 44.20 -44.42
N LEU A 139 -28.59 44.88 -43.89
CA LEU A 139 -28.55 46.32 -43.67
C LEU A 139 -27.89 46.62 -42.34
N ILE A 140 -26.79 47.36 -42.37
CA ILE A 140 -26.14 47.86 -41.15
C ILE A 140 -26.85 49.16 -40.76
N GLN A 141 -27.47 49.15 -39.59
CA GLN A 141 -28.27 50.28 -39.08
C GLN A 141 -27.65 50.86 -37.82
N LYS A 142 -27.71 52.19 -37.68
CA LYS A 142 -27.22 52.89 -36.49
C LYS A 142 -28.24 52.89 -35.36
N LYS A 143 -29.52 52.77 -35.68
CA LYS A 143 -30.63 52.73 -34.72
C LYS A 143 -31.11 51.29 -34.49
N THR A 144 -31.57 50.99 -33.27
CA THR A 144 -32.25 49.72 -32.99
C THR A 144 -33.59 49.66 -33.71
N PRO A 145 -33.89 48.59 -34.47
CA PRO A 145 -35.19 48.43 -35.09
C PRO A 145 -36.28 48.31 -34.02
N LEU A 146 -37.41 48.98 -34.23
CA LEU A 146 -38.62 48.84 -33.41
C LEU A 146 -39.21 47.41 -33.55
N PRO A 147 -40.00 46.94 -32.58
CA PRO A 147 -40.64 45.62 -32.63
C PRO A 147 -41.42 45.37 -33.95
N PRO A 148 -41.48 44.12 -34.45
CA PRO A 148 -42.18 43.81 -35.69
C PRO A 148 -43.66 44.23 -35.62
N GLY A 149 -44.08 45.12 -36.53
CA GLY A 149 -45.46 45.60 -36.64
C GLY A 149 -45.71 47.02 -36.14
N GLU A 150 -44.75 47.64 -35.44
CA GLU A 150 -44.89 49.02 -34.93
C GLU A 150 -44.34 50.09 -35.89
N ASP A 151 -43.54 49.69 -36.90
CA ASP A 151 -42.95 50.56 -37.92
C ASP A 151 -43.43 50.18 -39.34
N LEU A 152 -44.57 50.75 -39.74
CA LEU A 152 -45.17 50.57 -41.07
C LEU A 152 -44.22 51.05 -42.18
N VAL A 153 -43.42 52.09 -41.93
CA VAL A 153 -42.50 52.68 -42.90
C VAL A 153 -41.33 51.75 -43.18
N ALA A 154 -40.76 51.12 -42.15
CA ALA A 154 -39.73 50.10 -42.32
C ALA A 154 -40.24 48.89 -43.10
N SER A 155 -41.49 48.47 -42.90
CA SER A 155 -42.10 47.35 -43.63
C SER A 155 -42.27 47.65 -45.12
N GLU A 156 -42.81 48.83 -45.47
CA GLU A 156 -42.97 49.27 -46.86
C GLU A 156 -41.61 49.43 -47.56
N ARG A 157 -40.64 50.07 -46.88
CA ARG A 157 -39.28 50.28 -47.40
C ARG A 157 -38.53 48.95 -47.58
N ALA A 158 -38.69 48.00 -46.66
CA ALA A 158 -38.11 46.65 -46.79
C ALA A 158 -38.67 45.92 -48.02
N SER A 159 -39.99 46.00 -48.24
CA SER A 159 -40.66 45.42 -49.42
C SER A 159 -40.15 46.06 -50.71
N ALA A 160 -40.09 47.39 -50.76
CA ALA A 160 -39.58 48.15 -51.91
C ALA A 160 -38.13 47.79 -52.24
N LEU A 161 -37.25 47.69 -51.23
CA LEU A 161 -35.85 47.29 -51.42
C LEU A 161 -35.73 45.83 -51.92
N CYS A 162 -36.54 44.92 -51.37
CA CYS A 162 -36.59 43.54 -51.85
C CYS A 162 -37.02 43.46 -53.32
N SER A 163 -38.03 44.23 -53.72
CA SER A 163 -38.48 44.29 -55.11
C SER A 163 -37.42 44.88 -56.05
N SER A 164 -36.74 45.98 -55.67
CA SER A 164 -35.67 46.55 -56.50
C SER A 164 -34.45 45.65 -56.62
N CYS A 165 -34.16 44.87 -55.57
CA CYS A 165 -33.04 43.94 -55.55
C CYS A 165 -33.43 42.54 -56.05
N ASP A 166 -34.69 42.26 -56.43
CA ASP A 166 -35.21 40.91 -56.74
C ASP A 166 -34.87 39.85 -55.67
N LEU A 167 -35.03 40.23 -54.40
CA LEU A 167 -34.75 39.39 -53.23
C LEU A 167 -36.06 38.92 -52.58
N SER A 168 -36.03 37.72 -52.00
CA SER A 168 -37.11 37.29 -51.12
C SER A 168 -37.01 38.01 -49.78
N GLY A 169 -38.14 38.30 -49.13
CA GLY A 169 -38.15 38.91 -47.79
C GLY A 169 -37.41 38.09 -46.71
N LYS A 170 -37.17 36.80 -46.94
CA LYS A 170 -36.36 35.92 -46.07
C LYS A 170 -34.84 36.08 -46.27
N SER A 171 -34.42 36.83 -47.27
CA SER A 171 -33.02 37.07 -47.65
C SER A 171 -32.59 38.51 -47.39
N LEU A 172 -33.44 39.32 -46.75
CA LEU A 172 -33.12 40.65 -46.24
C LEU A 172 -33.04 40.58 -44.71
N PHE A 173 -31.94 41.06 -44.15
CA PHE A 173 -31.71 41.08 -42.70
C PHE A 173 -31.29 42.46 -42.25
N VAL A 174 -31.51 42.76 -40.97
CA VAL A 174 -31.10 44.01 -40.34
C VAL A 174 -30.10 43.70 -39.22
N LEU A 175 -28.99 44.42 -39.22
CA LEU A 175 -27.93 44.35 -38.21
C LEU A 175 -27.77 45.73 -37.56
N PRO A 176 -28.39 45.96 -36.39
CA PRO A 176 -28.16 47.19 -35.64
C PRO A 176 -26.78 47.19 -35.00
N HIS A 177 -26.06 48.31 -35.11
CA HIS A 177 -24.77 48.51 -34.45
C HIS A 177 -24.98 49.02 -33.02
N THR A 178 -25.17 48.09 -32.08
CA THR A 178 -25.31 48.36 -30.64
C THR A 178 -24.33 47.52 -29.82
N ASP A 179 -24.29 47.77 -28.49
CA ASP A 179 -23.48 47.02 -27.53
C ASP A 179 -23.78 45.50 -27.51
N HIS A 180 -24.92 45.07 -28.06
CA HIS A 180 -25.34 43.66 -28.15
C HIS A 180 -25.11 43.01 -29.53
N LEU A 181 -24.13 43.51 -30.31
CA LEU A 181 -23.81 43.03 -31.66
C LEU A 181 -23.74 41.50 -31.79
N VAL A 182 -23.11 40.83 -30.82
CA VAL A 182 -22.91 39.37 -30.83
C VAL A 182 -24.23 38.59 -30.93
N GLY A 183 -25.29 39.03 -30.24
CA GLY A 183 -26.60 38.37 -30.28
C GLY A 183 -27.24 38.41 -31.67
N TYR A 184 -27.14 39.54 -32.36
CA TYR A 184 -27.62 39.68 -33.74
C TYR A 184 -26.79 38.85 -34.72
N ILE A 185 -25.47 38.80 -34.54
CA ILE A 185 -24.59 37.96 -35.35
C ILE A 185 -24.98 36.47 -35.22
N ILE A 186 -25.28 35.97 -34.01
CA ILE A 186 -25.74 34.59 -33.81
C ILE A 186 -27.04 34.32 -34.58
N ARG A 187 -27.98 35.27 -34.60
CA ARG A 187 -29.22 35.13 -35.39
C ARG A 187 -28.95 35.11 -36.89
N LEU A 188 -28.05 35.97 -37.37
CA LEU A 188 -27.63 35.99 -38.77
C LEU A 188 -26.93 34.68 -39.17
N GLU A 189 -26.03 34.18 -38.34
CA GLU A 189 -25.34 32.91 -38.58
C GLU A 189 -26.34 31.76 -38.77
N ASN A 190 -27.35 31.66 -37.91
CA ASN A 190 -28.41 30.66 -38.04
C ASN A 190 -29.22 30.83 -39.34
N ALA A 191 -29.58 32.06 -39.70
CA ALA A 191 -30.31 32.32 -40.95
C ALA A 191 -29.47 31.98 -42.21
N PHE A 192 -28.17 32.32 -42.19
CA PHE A 192 -27.24 31.97 -43.26
C PHE A 192 -27.05 30.46 -43.35
N TYR A 193 -27.03 29.77 -42.21
CA TYR A 193 -26.95 28.33 -42.16
C TYR A 193 -28.15 27.69 -42.86
N GLU A 194 -29.39 28.11 -42.55
CA GLU A 194 -30.60 27.60 -43.21
C GLU A 194 -30.58 27.80 -44.74
N HIS A 195 -30.08 28.95 -45.20
CA HIS A 195 -29.91 29.23 -46.63
C HIS A 195 -28.91 28.28 -47.26
N ALA A 196 -27.76 28.06 -46.60
CA ALA A 196 -26.75 27.12 -47.06
C ALA A 196 -27.25 25.66 -47.07
N GLN A 197 -28.02 25.25 -46.05
CA GLN A 197 -28.67 23.95 -45.97
C GLN A 197 -29.58 23.70 -47.19
N THR A 198 -30.39 24.70 -47.53
CA THR A 198 -31.29 24.65 -48.70
C THR A 198 -30.52 24.55 -50.02
N TYR A 199 -29.39 25.27 -50.13
CA TYR A 199 -28.51 25.20 -51.30
C TYR A 199 -27.96 23.78 -51.50
N TYR A 200 -27.35 23.21 -50.46
CA TYR A 200 -26.78 21.86 -50.57
C TYR A 200 -27.84 20.79 -50.80
N TYR A 201 -29.04 20.95 -50.23
CA TYR A 201 -30.17 20.07 -50.53
C TYR A 201 -30.54 20.05 -52.02
N THR A 202 -30.60 21.23 -52.65
CA THR A 202 -30.88 21.37 -54.09
C THR A 202 -29.78 20.75 -54.94
N GLU A 203 -28.50 20.98 -54.58
CA GLU A 203 -27.37 20.38 -55.30
C GLU A 203 -27.34 18.85 -55.16
N ILE A 204 -27.67 18.28 -53.99
CA ILE A 204 -27.80 16.82 -53.81
C ILE A 204 -28.88 16.25 -54.73
N ARG A 205 -30.08 16.87 -54.76
CA ARG A 205 -31.18 16.44 -55.65
C ARG A 205 -30.77 16.47 -57.12
N ARG A 206 -29.99 17.47 -57.52
CA ARG A 206 -29.48 17.60 -58.88
C ARG A 206 -28.45 16.54 -59.25
N VAL A 207 -27.51 16.23 -58.35
CA VAL A 207 -26.57 15.12 -58.55
C VAL A 207 -27.33 13.79 -58.64
N LYS A 208 -28.39 13.63 -57.84
CA LYS A 208 -29.26 12.45 -57.88
C LYS A 208 -30.00 12.32 -59.21
N SER A 209 -30.62 13.38 -59.73
CA SER A 209 -31.31 13.34 -61.02
C SER A 209 -30.35 13.03 -62.17
N HIS A 210 -29.15 13.62 -62.17
CA HIS A 210 -28.13 13.29 -63.17
C HIS A 210 -27.71 11.81 -63.16
N LYS A 211 -27.69 11.19 -61.98
CA LYS A 211 -27.35 9.78 -61.82
C LYS A 211 -28.41 8.86 -62.45
N GLU A 212 -29.68 9.26 -62.47
CA GLU A 212 -30.78 8.46 -63.04
C GLU A 212 -30.67 8.31 -64.57
N PHE A 213 -30.02 9.26 -65.25
CA PHE A 213 -29.76 9.21 -66.70
C PHE A 213 -28.50 8.40 -67.10
N LEU A 214 -27.84 7.71 -66.16
CA LEU A 214 -26.60 6.97 -66.43
C LEU A 214 -26.85 5.50 -66.78
N ASN A 215 -26.18 5.01 -67.82
CA ASN A 215 -26.12 3.59 -68.15
C ASN A 215 -25.13 2.84 -67.23
N LYS A 216 -25.59 1.73 -66.63
CA LYS A 216 -24.81 0.91 -65.66
C LYS A 216 -23.58 0.22 -66.27
N THR A 217 -23.57 -0.03 -67.57
CA THR A 217 -22.47 -0.73 -68.25
C THR A 217 -21.36 0.24 -68.67
N THR A 218 -21.71 1.38 -69.25
CA THR A 218 -20.73 2.34 -69.81
C THR A 218 -20.28 3.40 -68.81
N HIS A 219 -21.09 3.72 -67.79
CA HIS A 219 -20.86 4.86 -66.88
C HIS A 219 -20.53 4.45 -65.44
N GLN A 220 -19.95 3.27 -65.22
CA GLN A 220 -19.62 2.77 -63.87
C GLN A 220 -18.80 3.76 -63.02
N LEU A 221 -17.78 4.40 -63.61
CA LEU A 221 -16.97 5.43 -62.92
C LEU A 221 -17.82 6.64 -62.48
N LEU A 222 -18.86 6.98 -63.24
CA LEU A 222 -19.77 8.06 -62.89
C LEU A 222 -20.70 7.66 -61.74
N PHE A 223 -21.11 6.40 -61.62
CA PHE A 223 -21.92 5.96 -60.47
C PHE A 223 -21.18 6.17 -59.14
N VAL A 224 -19.91 5.77 -59.09
CA VAL A 224 -19.03 6.05 -57.95
C VAL A 224 -18.94 7.55 -57.70
N ARG A 225 -18.62 8.33 -58.74
CA ARG A 225 -18.46 9.79 -58.66
C ARG A 225 -19.71 10.46 -58.09
N HIS A 226 -20.90 10.14 -58.60
CA HIS A 226 -22.14 10.79 -58.16
C HIS A 226 -22.49 10.42 -56.72
N GLN A 227 -22.25 9.16 -56.31
CA GLN A 227 -22.44 8.74 -54.92
C GLN A 227 -21.48 9.45 -53.97
N PHE A 228 -20.19 9.54 -54.32
CA PHE A 228 -19.20 10.31 -53.56
C PHE A 228 -19.61 11.77 -53.43
N LYS A 229 -20.06 12.41 -54.53
CA LYS A 229 -20.50 13.81 -54.51
C LYS A 229 -21.73 14.03 -53.62
N MET A 230 -22.73 13.15 -53.70
CA MET A 230 -23.90 13.22 -52.81
C MET A 230 -23.48 13.06 -51.35
N ALA A 231 -22.56 12.14 -51.05
CA ALA A 231 -22.04 11.94 -49.71
C ALA A 231 -21.32 13.18 -49.16
N PHE A 232 -20.41 13.77 -49.95
CA PHE A 232 -19.66 14.96 -49.56
C PHE A 232 -20.56 16.20 -49.42
N LEU A 233 -21.54 16.39 -50.31
CA LEU A 233 -22.53 17.46 -50.19
C LEU A 233 -23.45 17.26 -48.97
N SER A 234 -23.77 16.01 -48.60
CA SER A 234 -24.48 15.71 -47.36
C SER A 234 -23.64 16.05 -46.12
N GLU A 235 -22.32 15.85 -46.14
CA GLU A 235 -21.43 16.34 -45.06
C GLU A 235 -21.44 17.87 -44.97
N LEU A 236 -21.41 18.60 -46.09
CA LEU A 236 -21.53 20.07 -46.10
C LEU A 236 -22.87 20.55 -45.54
N LYS A 237 -23.94 19.79 -45.81
CA LYS A 237 -25.26 19.93 -45.21
C LYS A 237 -25.31 19.48 -43.73
N GLN A 238 -24.25 18.91 -43.17
CA GLN A 238 -24.22 18.29 -41.83
C GLN A 238 -25.22 17.11 -41.65
N ASP A 239 -25.68 16.51 -42.75
CA ASP A 239 -26.49 15.30 -42.75
C ASP A 239 -25.58 14.07 -42.76
N THR A 240 -24.97 13.80 -41.61
CA THR A 240 -23.93 12.78 -41.46
C THR A 240 -24.45 11.34 -41.66
N GLN A 241 -25.73 11.08 -41.38
CA GLN A 241 -26.36 9.78 -41.61
C GLN A 241 -26.51 9.47 -43.10
N ASN A 242 -27.06 10.40 -43.89
CA ASN A 242 -27.16 10.19 -45.33
C ASN A 242 -25.77 10.23 -46.00
N ALA A 243 -24.84 11.05 -45.51
CA ALA A 243 -23.46 11.03 -45.96
C ALA A 243 -22.84 9.62 -45.83
N LEU A 244 -22.95 9.01 -44.65
CA LEU A 244 -22.45 7.66 -44.39
C LEU A 244 -23.09 6.62 -45.34
N LYS A 245 -24.41 6.70 -45.55
CA LYS A 245 -25.13 5.81 -46.48
C LYS A 245 -24.62 5.95 -47.91
N TYR A 246 -24.44 7.18 -48.41
CA TYR A 246 -23.93 7.42 -49.76
C TYR A 246 -22.47 7.02 -49.91
N TYR A 247 -21.62 7.22 -48.89
CA TYR A 247 -20.25 6.72 -48.92
C TYR A 247 -20.19 5.20 -48.93
N ARG A 248 -20.99 4.49 -48.10
CA ARG A 248 -21.08 3.02 -48.13
C ARG A 248 -21.51 2.52 -49.51
N ALA A 249 -22.48 3.18 -50.15
CA ALA A 249 -22.89 2.85 -51.52
C ALA A 249 -21.78 3.14 -52.55
N ALA A 250 -21.07 4.27 -52.44
CA ALA A 250 -19.92 4.57 -53.29
C ALA A 250 -18.81 3.52 -53.13
N TYR A 251 -18.56 3.07 -51.90
CA TYR A 251 -17.56 2.07 -51.58
C TYR A 251 -17.84 0.73 -52.26
N SER A 252 -19.08 0.23 -52.17
CA SER A 252 -19.48 -1.00 -52.87
C SER A 252 -19.27 -0.88 -54.38
N LEU A 253 -19.71 0.23 -54.98
CA LEU A 253 -19.57 0.47 -56.42
C LEU A 253 -18.11 0.59 -56.87
N VAL A 254 -17.20 1.12 -56.04
CA VAL A 254 -15.76 1.17 -56.37
C VAL A 254 -15.17 -0.23 -56.49
N HIS A 255 -15.59 -1.16 -55.63
CA HIS A 255 -15.10 -2.53 -55.67
C HIS A 255 -15.74 -3.38 -56.78
N GLU A 256 -16.87 -2.95 -57.35
CA GLU A 256 -17.48 -3.52 -58.55
C GLU A 256 -16.77 -3.09 -59.85
N LEU A 257 -15.91 -2.06 -59.82
CA LEU A 257 -15.14 -1.63 -60.98
C LEU A 257 -14.14 -2.70 -61.40
N ARG A 258 -14.04 -2.94 -62.71
CA ARG A 258 -13.01 -3.82 -63.28
C ARG A 258 -11.63 -3.21 -63.08
N ALA A 259 -10.79 -3.91 -62.33
CA ALA A 259 -9.44 -3.47 -61.99
C ALA A 259 -8.41 -4.04 -62.99
N HIS A 260 -7.60 -3.14 -63.54
CA HIS A 260 -6.48 -3.39 -64.44
C HIS A 260 -5.24 -2.70 -63.87
N GLU A 261 -4.04 -3.07 -64.31
CA GLU A 261 -2.81 -2.43 -63.84
C GLU A 261 -2.81 -0.90 -64.05
N THR A 262 -3.45 -0.44 -65.14
CA THR A 262 -3.52 0.97 -65.55
C THR A 262 -4.44 1.84 -64.67
N ASN A 263 -5.45 1.26 -64.01
CA ASN A 263 -6.43 1.99 -63.18
C ASN A 263 -6.46 1.54 -61.72
N MET A 264 -5.67 0.53 -61.35
CA MET A 264 -5.62 -0.02 -59.99
C MET A 264 -5.33 1.06 -58.95
N LEU A 265 -4.39 1.97 -59.25
CA LEU A 265 -4.04 3.07 -58.37
C LEU A 265 -5.24 4.00 -58.13
N GLU A 266 -5.92 4.44 -59.18
CA GLU A 266 -7.10 5.30 -59.09
C GLU A 266 -8.24 4.64 -58.28
N ILE A 267 -8.49 3.34 -58.52
CA ILE A 267 -9.49 2.57 -57.76
C ILE A 267 -9.10 2.48 -56.28
N LYS A 268 -7.83 2.15 -55.96
CA LYS A 268 -7.34 2.05 -54.58
C LYS A 268 -7.36 3.39 -53.85
N THR A 269 -6.91 4.45 -54.50
CA THR A 269 -6.92 5.80 -53.94
C THR A 269 -8.34 6.22 -53.60
N MET A 270 -9.31 6.03 -54.51
CA MET A 270 -10.70 6.36 -54.22
C MET A 270 -11.33 5.43 -53.17
N ALA A 271 -11.02 4.13 -53.18
CA ALA A 271 -11.47 3.21 -52.13
C ALA A 271 -10.96 3.66 -50.75
N GLY A 272 -9.68 4.06 -50.66
CA GLY A 272 -9.06 4.58 -49.44
C GLY A 272 -9.72 5.88 -48.98
N PHE A 273 -9.98 6.83 -49.88
CA PHE A 273 -10.66 8.09 -49.53
C PHE A 273 -12.07 7.88 -48.99
N ILE A 274 -12.85 7.01 -49.65
CA ILE A 274 -14.20 6.66 -49.20
C ILE A 274 -14.13 5.92 -47.86
N ASN A 275 -13.20 4.99 -47.71
CA ASN A 275 -13.02 4.24 -46.47
C ASN A 275 -12.66 5.15 -45.29
N TYR A 276 -11.74 6.09 -45.50
CA TYR A 276 -11.38 7.13 -44.52
C TYR A 276 -12.61 7.92 -44.06
N LYS A 277 -13.45 8.39 -45.00
CA LYS A 277 -14.70 9.11 -44.69
C LYS A 277 -15.71 8.23 -43.94
N ILE A 278 -15.87 6.97 -44.32
CA ILE A 278 -16.76 6.03 -43.62
C ILE A 278 -16.29 5.83 -42.17
N CYS A 279 -15.01 5.54 -41.97
CA CYS A 279 -14.44 5.30 -40.64
C CYS A 279 -14.56 6.55 -39.75
N ARG A 280 -14.25 7.73 -40.29
CA ARG A 280 -14.40 9.00 -39.58
C ARG A 280 -15.85 9.27 -39.16
N LEU A 281 -16.82 9.04 -40.05
CA LEU A 281 -18.24 9.20 -39.73
C LEU A 281 -18.73 8.17 -38.70
N CYS A 282 -18.28 6.91 -38.78
CA CYS A 282 -18.59 5.90 -37.76
C CYS A 282 -18.04 6.33 -36.37
N PHE A 283 -16.81 6.85 -36.30
CA PHE A 283 -16.28 7.40 -35.05
C PHE A 283 -17.09 8.60 -34.55
N GLN A 284 -17.50 9.51 -35.44
CA GLN A 284 -18.38 10.63 -35.09
C GLN A 284 -19.76 10.18 -34.58
N HIS A 285 -20.28 9.06 -35.10
CA HIS A 285 -21.54 8.44 -34.65
C HIS A 285 -21.36 7.57 -33.41
N ASN A 286 -20.17 7.56 -32.80
CA ASN A 286 -19.82 6.74 -31.64
C ASN A 286 -20.02 5.22 -31.89
N THR A 287 -19.77 4.75 -33.11
CA THR A 287 -19.80 3.33 -33.52
C THR A 287 -18.40 2.82 -33.90
N PRO A 288 -17.46 2.71 -32.93
CA PRO A 288 -16.08 2.33 -33.22
C PRO A 288 -15.94 0.91 -33.79
N LEU A 289 -16.81 -0.03 -33.39
CA LEU A 289 -16.78 -1.40 -33.90
C LEU A 289 -17.12 -1.47 -35.40
N ASP A 290 -18.07 -0.64 -35.86
CA ASP A 290 -18.39 -0.51 -37.28
C ASP A 290 -17.21 0.07 -38.05
N ALA A 291 -16.50 1.06 -37.49
CA ALA A 291 -15.30 1.63 -38.09
C ALA A 291 -14.19 0.56 -38.24
N ILE A 292 -13.93 -0.22 -37.17
CA ILE A 292 -12.94 -1.29 -37.16
C ILE A 292 -13.31 -2.40 -38.15
N ALA A 293 -14.58 -2.84 -38.17
CA ALA A 293 -15.05 -3.87 -39.09
C ALA A 293 -14.95 -3.42 -40.55
N GLN A 294 -15.34 -2.18 -40.84
CA GLN A 294 -15.18 -1.58 -42.16
C GLN A 294 -13.70 -1.51 -42.57
N PHE A 295 -12.82 -1.07 -41.67
CA PHE A 295 -11.39 -0.97 -41.97
C PHE A 295 -10.76 -2.34 -42.21
N ARG A 296 -11.07 -3.36 -41.39
CA ARG A 296 -10.61 -4.74 -41.63
C ARG A 296 -11.05 -5.26 -42.99
N LYS A 297 -12.34 -5.10 -43.32
CA LYS A 297 -12.88 -5.45 -44.63
C LYS A 297 -12.15 -4.72 -45.76
N HIS A 298 -11.81 -3.45 -45.57
CA HIS A 298 -11.06 -2.67 -46.55
C HIS A 298 -9.67 -3.23 -46.80
N ILE A 299 -8.94 -3.54 -45.72
CA ILE A 299 -7.61 -4.15 -45.80
C ILE A 299 -7.68 -5.52 -46.50
N ASP A 300 -8.62 -6.39 -46.13
CA ASP A 300 -8.75 -7.72 -46.73
C ASP A 300 -9.02 -7.66 -48.25
N LEU A 301 -9.85 -6.72 -48.68
CA LEU A 301 -10.17 -6.52 -50.10
C LEU A 301 -9.02 -5.90 -50.89
N CYS A 302 -8.23 -5.03 -50.27
CA CYS A 302 -7.16 -4.29 -50.95
C CYS A 302 -5.80 -4.98 -50.87
N LYS A 303 -5.54 -5.86 -49.90
CA LYS A 303 -4.24 -6.56 -49.73
C LYS A 303 -3.79 -7.31 -50.98
N LYS A 304 -4.73 -7.82 -51.78
CA LYS A 304 -4.45 -8.53 -53.05
C LYS A 304 -4.31 -7.61 -54.27
N LYS A 305 -4.61 -6.31 -54.11
CA LYS A 305 -4.59 -5.30 -55.18
C LYS A 305 -3.23 -4.59 -55.21
N ILE A 306 -2.18 -5.32 -55.55
CA ILE A 306 -0.81 -4.77 -55.58
C ILE A 306 -0.69 -3.75 -56.71
N GLY A 307 -1.14 -4.11 -57.91
CA GLY A 307 -0.96 -3.31 -59.13
C GLY A 307 0.22 -3.85 -59.92
N CYS A 308 1.00 -2.95 -60.54
CA CYS A 308 2.23 -3.31 -61.25
C CYS A 308 3.27 -3.89 -60.26
N ALA A 309 3.86 -5.04 -60.59
CA ALA A 309 4.85 -5.71 -59.74
C ALA A 309 6.14 -4.90 -59.57
N GLU A 310 6.57 -4.15 -60.59
CA GLU A 310 7.75 -3.27 -60.56
C GLU A 310 7.60 -2.08 -59.60
N LEU A 311 6.37 -1.82 -59.15
CA LEU A 311 6.01 -0.76 -58.21
C LEU A 311 5.38 -1.33 -56.92
N ALA A 312 5.69 -2.57 -56.55
CA ALA A 312 5.13 -3.21 -55.35
C ALA A 312 5.36 -2.39 -54.06
N PHE A 313 6.47 -1.64 -53.97
CA PHE A 313 6.75 -0.74 -52.85
C PHE A 313 5.68 0.35 -52.67
N GLU A 314 5.03 0.82 -53.76
CA GLU A 314 3.92 1.78 -53.69
C GLU A 314 2.69 1.17 -53.00
N HIS A 315 2.45 -0.13 -53.20
CA HIS A 315 1.37 -0.83 -52.50
C HIS A 315 1.65 -0.87 -50.99
N SER A 316 2.87 -1.22 -50.59
CA SER A 316 3.28 -1.24 -49.18
C SER A 316 3.23 0.17 -48.56
N ALA A 317 3.65 1.20 -49.30
CA ALA A 317 3.52 2.60 -48.89
C ALA A 317 2.06 3.00 -48.65
N TRP A 318 1.18 2.67 -49.59
CA TRP A 318 -0.25 2.93 -49.49
C TRP A 318 -0.88 2.19 -48.29
N MET A 319 -0.55 0.91 -48.10
CA MET A 319 -1.02 0.10 -46.96
C MET A 319 -0.58 0.69 -45.63
N SER A 320 0.71 1.01 -45.50
CA SER A 320 1.25 1.69 -44.32
C SER A 320 0.46 2.97 -44.01
N LYS A 321 0.18 3.79 -45.03
CA LYS A 321 -0.57 5.03 -44.86
C LYS A 321 -2.04 4.82 -44.51
N GLN A 322 -2.70 3.76 -45.02
CA GLN A 322 -4.07 3.42 -44.61
C GLN A 322 -4.14 3.08 -43.12
N PHE A 323 -3.22 2.26 -42.63
CA PHE A 323 -3.12 1.91 -41.20
C PHE A 323 -2.78 3.11 -40.33
N GLN A 324 -1.82 3.94 -40.75
CA GLN A 324 -1.47 5.18 -40.05
C GLN A 324 -2.70 6.11 -39.95
N SER A 325 -3.38 6.37 -41.07
CA SER A 325 -4.53 7.29 -41.12
C SER A 325 -5.70 6.79 -40.28
N PHE A 326 -5.94 5.47 -40.23
CA PHE A 326 -6.95 4.90 -39.34
C PHE A 326 -6.54 4.99 -37.87
N GLY A 327 -5.26 4.76 -37.55
CA GLY A 327 -4.71 4.97 -36.20
C GLY A 327 -4.88 6.42 -35.73
N GLU A 328 -4.59 7.39 -36.59
CA GLU A 328 -4.80 8.82 -36.33
C GLU A 328 -6.27 9.17 -36.11
N LEU A 329 -7.19 8.67 -36.95
CA LEU A 329 -8.64 8.85 -36.76
C LEU A 329 -9.13 8.25 -35.43
N PHE A 330 -8.61 7.08 -35.06
CA PHE A 330 -9.00 6.43 -33.82
C PHE A 330 -8.45 7.21 -32.60
N ASP A 331 -7.20 7.68 -32.64
CA ASP A 331 -6.64 8.53 -31.59
C ASP A 331 -7.38 9.88 -31.47
N GLU A 332 -7.78 10.49 -32.59
CA GLU A 332 -8.63 11.69 -32.61
C GLU A 332 -10.00 11.43 -31.98
N ALA A 333 -10.65 10.32 -32.32
CA ALA A 333 -11.94 9.93 -31.74
C ALA A 333 -11.85 9.76 -30.21
N ILE A 334 -10.74 9.20 -29.71
CA ILE A 334 -10.48 9.06 -28.27
C ILE A 334 -10.31 10.42 -27.61
N LYS A 335 -9.59 11.36 -28.24
CA LYS A 335 -9.47 12.74 -27.75
C LYS A 335 -10.82 13.46 -27.72
N LEU A 336 -11.75 13.11 -28.61
CA LEU A 336 -13.11 13.63 -28.66
C LEU A 336 -14.10 12.93 -27.73
N GLY A 337 -13.66 12.00 -26.88
CA GLY A 337 -14.47 11.39 -25.82
C GLY A 337 -14.79 9.91 -26.00
N LEU A 338 -14.27 9.23 -27.03
CA LEU A 338 -14.41 7.78 -27.19
C LEU A 338 -13.58 7.03 -26.14
N THR A 339 -14.19 6.10 -25.41
CA THR A 339 -13.48 5.24 -24.46
C THR A 339 -12.79 4.08 -25.17
N ALA A 340 -11.46 4.07 -25.19
CA ALA A 340 -10.67 2.95 -25.71
C ALA A 340 -10.32 1.93 -24.62
N ILE A 341 -10.23 0.66 -25.02
CA ILE A 341 -9.81 -0.46 -24.15
C ILE A 341 -8.43 -0.97 -24.58
N GLN A 342 -7.75 -1.67 -23.67
CA GLN A 342 -6.39 -2.17 -23.90
C GLN A 342 -6.25 -3.03 -25.16
N THR A 343 -7.26 -3.82 -25.50
CA THR A 343 -7.28 -4.72 -26.68
C THR A 343 -7.70 -4.04 -27.98
N GLN A 344 -8.21 -2.80 -27.93
CA GLN A 344 -8.67 -2.04 -29.09
C GLN A 344 -8.20 -0.59 -28.95
N ASN A 345 -6.93 -0.37 -29.29
CA ASN A 345 -6.30 0.93 -29.20
C ASN A 345 -5.54 1.29 -30.49
N PRO A 346 -5.23 2.59 -30.73
CA PRO A 346 -4.54 3.03 -31.94
C PRO A 346 -3.15 2.41 -32.16
N GLY A 347 -2.46 1.99 -31.09
CA GLY A 347 -1.11 1.44 -31.14
C GLY A 347 -0.95 0.24 -32.07
N PHE A 348 -1.95 -0.64 -32.15
CA PHE A 348 -1.94 -1.78 -33.08
C PHE A 348 -1.90 -1.36 -34.55
N TYR A 349 -2.57 -0.26 -34.88
CA TYR A 349 -2.61 0.22 -36.26
C TYR A 349 -1.31 0.94 -36.63
N TYR A 350 -0.70 1.67 -35.69
CA TYR A 350 0.65 2.24 -35.90
C TYR A 350 1.73 1.16 -36.02
N GLN A 351 1.66 0.09 -35.21
CA GLN A 351 2.53 -1.07 -35.35
C GLN A 351 2.40 -1.69 -36.74
N GLN A 352 1.17 -1.96 -37.19
CA GLN A 352 0.95 -2.56 -38.50
C GLN A 352 1.38 -1.63 -39.65
N ALA A 353 1.22 -0.31 -39.48
CA ALA A 353 1.75 0.68 -40.42
C ALA A 353 3.28 0.62 -40.50
N ALA A 354 3.97 0.44 -39.37
CA ALA A 354 5.42 0.26 -39.33
C ALA A 354 5.85 -1.02 -40.05
N CYS A 355 5.16 -2.15 -39.84
CA CYS A 355 5.44 -3.40 -40.56
C CYS A 355 5.34 -3.23 -42.10
N TYR A 356 4.28 -2.59 -42.60
CA TYR A 356 4.17 -2.31 -44.03
C TYR A 356 5.22 -1.30 -44.54
N SER A 357 5.73 -0.42 -43.67
CA SER A 357 6.83 0.47 -44.02
C SER A 357 8.18 -0.26 -44.06
N GLN A 358 8.36 -1.32 -43.26
CA GLN A 358 9.49 -2.25 -43.37
C GLN A 358 9.40 -3.05 -44.68
N ASP A 359 8.23 -3.58 -45.03
CA ASP A 359 8.01 -4.25 -46.32
C ASP A 359 8.32 -3.31 -47.50
N ARG A 360 7.91 -2.03 -47.41
CA ARG A 360 8.23 -0.98 -48.40
C ARG A 360 9.75 -0.81 -48.57
N LYS A 361 10.49 -0.73 -47.46
CA LYS A 361 11.96 -0.62 -47.45
C LYS A 361 12.61 -1.82 -48.15
N GLN A 362 12.18 -3.04 -47.82
CA GLN A 362 12.68 -4.27 -48.45
C GLN A 362 12.39 -4.32 -49.95
N MET A 363 11.16 -3.99 -50.38
CA MET A 363 10.80 -3.95 -51.79
C MET A 363 11.56 -2.86 -52.56
N ALA A 364 11.77 -1.69 -51.95
CA ALA A 364 12.55 -0.62 -52.56
C ALA A 364 14.00 -1.07 -52.80
N GLN A 365 14.62 -1.76 -51.83
CA GLN A 365 15.98 -2.32 -51.98
C GLN A 365 16.08 -3.38 -53.08
N GLN A 366 15.03 -4.17 -53.31
CA GLN A 366 15.00 -5.21 -54.34
C GLN A 366 14.72 -4.66 -55.75
N LEU A 367 13.83 -3.67 -55.87
CA LEU A 367 13.32 -3.19 -57.15
C LEU A 367 14.01 -1.93 -57.68
N CYS A 368 14.56 -1.08 -56.80
CA CYS A 368 15.19 0.19 -57.19
C CYS A 368 16.70 -0.02 -57.39
N GLN A 369 17.11 -0.23 -58.64
CA GLN A 369 18.52 -0.49 -58.99
C GLN A 369 19.41 0.73 -58.77
N ALA A 370 20.65 0.49 -58.33
CA ALA A 370 21.68 1.53 -58.20
C ALA A 370 22.32 1.84 -59.56
N GLY A 371 22.56 3.13 -59.86
CA GLY A 371 23.31 3.57 -61.04
C GLY A 371 22.49 4.00 -62.27
N THR A 372 21.16 4.00 -62.21
CA THR A 372 20.30 4.47 -63.32
C THR A 372 20.08 5.98 -63.30
N THR A 373 20.12 6.63 -64.47
CA THR A 373 19.89 8.08 -64.63
C THR A 373 18.41 8.43 -64.67
N TYR A 374 18.05 9.60 -64.13
CA TYR A 374 16.67 10.08 -64.15
C TYR A 374 16.21 10.41 -65.58
N PRO A 375 15.00 9.97 -66.01
CA PRO A 375 14.48 10.28 -67.33
C PRO A 375 14.33 11.79 -67.60
N SER A 376 14.69 12.25 -68.80
CA SER A 376 14.49 13.63 -69.26
C SER A 376 13.79 13.64 -70.63
N PRO A 377 12.66 14.34 -70.82
CA PRO A 377 11.94 15.19 -69.85
C PRO A 377 11.29 14.38 -68.71
N ASP A 378 11.03 15.03 -67.56
CA ASP A 378 10.45 14.37 -66.38
C ASP A 378 9.05 13.80 -66.70
N PRO A 379 8.86 12.46 -66.72
CA PRO A 379 7.58 11.84 -67.01
C PRO A 379 6.54 12.02 -65.89
N LEU A 380 6.98 12.53 -64.73
CA LEU A 380 6.13 12.82 -63.57
C LEU A 380 5.61 14.27 -63.56
N ASP A 381 6.17 15.14 -64.39
CA ASP A 381 5.71 16.52 -64.51
C ASP A 381 4.42 16.60 -65.33
N THR A 382 3.46 17.38 -64.85
CA THR A 382 2.16 17.55 -65.51
C THR A 382 2.04 18.99 -65.99
N GLN A 383 1.58 19.19 -67.23
CA GLN A 383 1.46 20.52 -67.85
C GLN A 383 0.62 21.53 -67.03
N SER A 384 -0.27 21.03 -66.15
CA SER A 384 -1.15 21.79 -65.27
C SER A 384 -0.66 21.95 -63.82
N GLY A 385 0.51 21.42 -63.46
CA GLY A 385 1.04 21.44 -62.09
C GLY A 385 0.27 20.56 -61.08
N GLY A 386 -0.56 19.64 -61.56
CA GLY A 386 -1.36 18.73 -60.75
C GLY A 386 -2.17 17.73 -61.58
N LEU A 387 -2.63 16.65 -60.96
CA LEU A 387 -3.43 15.59 -61.60
C LEU A 387 -4.86 16.06 -61.91
N ASP A 388 -5.44 15.62 -63.03
CA ASP A 388 -6.84 15.82 -63.39
C ASP A 388 -7.79 15.06 -62.46
N PHE A 389 -7.42 13.83 -62.11
CA PHE A 389 -8.19 12.91 -61.27
C PHE A 389 -7.30 12.27 -60.20
N TYR A 390 -7.89 11.98 -59.03
CA TYR A 390 -7.17 11.36 -57.92
C TYR A 390 -6.69 9.95 -58.27
N GLY A 391 -5.41 9.67 -58.04
CA GLY A 391 -4.80 8.35 -58.24
C GLY A 391 -4.53 7.97 -59.70
N GLN A 392 -4.67 8.90 -60.65
CA GLN A 392 -4.19 8.69 -62.02
C GLN A 392 -2.68 8.91 -62.14
N ARG A 393 -2.03 8.16 -63.03
CA ARG A 393 -0.60 8.33 -63.29
C ARG A 393 -0.33 9.67 -64.01
N PRO A 394 0.73 10.42 -63.64
CA PRO A 394 1.09 11.69 -64.30
C PRO A 394 1.25 11.59 -65.82
N TRP A 395 1.81 10.49 -66.33
CA TRP A 395 2.01 10.27 -67.76
C TRP A 395 0.76 9.77 -68.51
N ARG A 396 -0.37 9.57 -67.81
CA ARG A 396 -1.65 9.09 -68.39
C ARG A 396 -2.79 10.12 -68.35
N GLN A 397 -2.49 11.39 -68.09
CA GLN A 397 -3.51 12.43 -68.05
C GLN A 397 -4.23 12.54 -69.41
N GLY A 398 -5.53 12.84 -69.38
CA GLY A 398 -6.34 13.05 -70.57
C GLY A 398 -6.82 11.79 -71.33
N HIS A 399 -6.33 10.60 -71.01
CA HIS A 399 -6.67 9.32 -71.66
C HIS A 399 -7.66 8.49 -70.82
N GLN A 400 -8.35 7.53 -71.44
CA GLN A 400 -9.17 6.54 -70.72
C GLN A 400 -8.27 5.44 -70.18
N SER A 401 -8.65 4.85 -69.04
CA SER A 401 -7.90 3.71 -68.47
C SER A 401 -7.81 2.48 -69.38
N ILE A 402 -8.73 2.36 -70.34
CA ILE A 402 -8.86 1.25 -71.29
C ILE A 402 -8.06 1.53 -72.59
N ASP A 403 -7.65 2.79 -72.82
CA ASP A 403 -6.88 3.14 -74.01
C ASP A 403 -5.52 2.40 -74.00
N PRO A 404 -5.03 1.97 -75.18
CA PRO A 404 -3.79 1.21 -75.30
C PRO A 404 -2.60 1.97 -74.69
N THR A 405 -1.74 1.22 -74.01
CA THR A 405 -0.62 1.77 -73.24
C THR A 405 0.54 2.14 -74.18
N ASP A 406 1.12 3.33 -74.02
CA ASP A 406 2.42 3.67 -74.60
C ASP A 406 3.53 3.00 -73.76
N PRO A 407 4.18 1.94 -74.27
CA PRO A 407 5.09 1.12 -73.47
C PRO A 407 6.37 1.88 -73.08
N GLU A 408 6.82 2.83 -73.90
CA GLU A 408 8.01 3.63 -73.60
C GLU A 408 7.71 4.63 -72.47
N LYS A 409 6.59 5.35 -72.54
CA LYS A 409 6.18 6.28 -71.48
C LYS A 409 5.91 5.56 -70.16
N GLU A 410 5.31 4.37 -70.20
CA GLU A 410 5.06 3.58 -68.99
C GLU A 410 6.38 3.16 -68.33
N LYS A 411 7.34 2.67 -69.11
CA LYS A 411 8.68 2.29 -68.63
C LYS A 411 9.43 3.48 -68.02
N LEU A 412 9.42 4.63 -68.71
CA LEU A 412 10.06 5.85 -68.19
C LEU A 412 9.40 6.35 -66.90
N GLY A 413 8.06 6.28 -66.81
CA GLY A 413 7.30 6.64 -65.61
C GLY A 413 7.60 5.73 -64.42
N ILE A 414 7.65 4.41 -64.63
CA ILE A 414 8.02 3.42 -63.60
C ILE A 414 9.44 3.67 -63.09
N LEU A 415 10.39 3.85 -64.01
CA LEU A 415 11.79 4.14 -63.65
C LEU A 415 11.92 5.43 -62.83
N ALA A 416 11.23 6.49 -63.21
CA ALA A 416 11.23 7.74 -62.46
C ALA A 416 10.71 7.58 -61.02
N LEU A 417 9.69 6.74 -60.80
CA LEU A 417 9.18 6.42 -59.46
C LEU A 417 10.17 5.58 -58.64
N GLN A 418 10.82 4.58 -59.24
CA GLN A 418 11.85 3.79 -58.58
C GLN A 418 13.03 4.65 -58.13
N ILE A 419 13.46 5.61 -58.96
CA ILE A 419 14.53 6.55 -58.60
C ILE A 419 14.08 7.47 -57.46
N LYS A 420 12.86 8.02 -57.49
CA LYS A 420 12.34 8.86 -56.39
C LYS A 420 12.18 8.08 -55.08
N GLU A 421 11.82 6.80 -55.15
CA GLU A 421 11.68 5.94 -53.96
C GLU A 421 13.01 5.70 -53.25
N ARG A 422 14.13 5.65 -53.99
CA ARG A 422 15.47 5.49 -53.43
C ARG A 422 15.84 6.62 -52.47
N ASP A 423 15.38 7.83 -52.75
CA ASP A 423 15.71 9.02 -51.95
C ASP A 423 14.80 9.17 -50.72
N VAL A 424 13.89 8.22 -50.46
CA VAL A 424 12.99 8.23 -49.30
C VAL A 424 13.73 7.75 -48.04
N PRO A 425 13.64 8.47 -46.90
CA PRO A 425 14.25 8.04 -45.65
C PRO A 425 13.39 6.96 -44.96
N HIS A 426 13.42 5.71 -45.45
CA HIS A 426 12.54 4.63 -44.95
C HIS A 426 12.69 4.38 -43.44
N SER A 427 13.93 4.34 -42.94
CA SER A 427 14.19 4.06 -41.52
C SER A 427 13.56 5.11 -40.60
N GLU A 428 13.62 6.40 -40.96
CA GLU A 428 13.01 7.49 -40.17
C GLU A 428 11.49 7.37 -40.12
N LEU A 429 10.86 7.00 -41.24
CA LEU A 429 9.42 6.75 -41.31
C LEU A 429 8.99 5.58 -40.41
N ILE A 430 9.74 4.47 -40.44
CA ILE A 430 9.48 3.30 -39.60
C ILE A 430 9.62 3.67 -38.12
N ILE A 431 10.70 4.37 -37.75
CA ILE A 431 10.97 4.82 -36.38
C ILE A 431 9.86 5.74 -35.87
N ALA A 432 9.38 6.68 -36.70
CA ALA A 432 8.28 7.57 -36.33
C ALA A 432 6.98 6.79 -36.04
N LEU A 433 6.66 5.78 -36.86
CA LEU A 433 5.49 4.92 -36.68
C LEU A 433 5.61 4.04 -35.43
N LEU A 434 6.77 3.43 -35.19
CA LEU A 434 7.04 2.65 -33.98
C LEU A 434 6.98 3.51 -32.72
N SER A 435 7.50 4.74 -32.78
CA SER A 435 7.42 5.71 -31.68
C SER A 435 5.97 6.05 -31.32
N ASN A 436 5.12 6.30 -32.33
CA ASN A 436 3.69 6.50 -32.13
C ASN A 436 3.01 5.27 -31.50
N ALA A 437 3.38 4.06 -31.94
CA ALA A 437 2.87 2.82 -31.35
C ALA A 437 3.29 2.68 -29.87
N VAL A 438 4.57 2.88 -29.55
CA VAL A 438 5.13 2.83 -28.19
C VAL A 438 4.41 3.82 -27.27
N ALA A 439 4.15 5.05 -27.74
CA ALA A 439 3.42 6.06 -26.97
C ALA A 439 2.00 5.59 -26.59
N GLN A 440 1.29 4.96 -27.53
CA GLN A 440 -0.04 4.40 -27.27
C GLN A 440 0.02 3.21 -26.30
N PHE A 441 0.91 2.23 -26.50
CA PHE A 441 1.02 1.09 -25.59
C PHE A 441 1.51 1.47 -24.19
N LYS A 442 2.29 2.56 -24.06
CA LYS A 442 2.60 3.19 -22.76
C LYS A 442 1.33 3.77 -22.11
N LYS A 443 0.51 4.52 -22.86
CA LYS A 443 -0.76 5.10 -22.38
C LYS A 443 -1.73 4.03 -21.88
N TYR A 444 -1.80 2.87 -22.55
CA TYR A 444 -2.68 1.74 -22.18
C TYR A 444 -2.01 0.68 -21.30
N LYS A 445 -0.88 0.98 -20.65
CA LYS A 445 -0.20 0.10 -19.67
C LYS A 445 0.08 -1.32 -20.20
N CYS A 446 0.60 -1.43 -21.42
CA CYS A 446 1.00 -2.69 -22.05
C CYS A 446 2.54 -2.85 -22.06
N PRO A 447 3.19 -3.24 -20.94
CA PRO A 447 4.66 -3.21 -20.83
C PRO A 447 5.36 -4.13 -21.84
N ARG A 448 4.88 -5.37 -22.02
CA ARG A 448 5.51 -6.32 -22.96
C ARG A 448 5.46 -5.87 -24.42
N MET A 449 4.31 -5.33 -24.85
CA MET A 449 4.17 -4.81 -26.21
C MET A 449 5.03 -3.55 -26.41
N LYS A 450 5.08 -2.66 -25.40
CA LYS A 450 5.98 -1.52 -25.38
C LYS A 450 7.44 -1.96 -25.55
N SER A 451 7.91 -2.92 -24.75
CA SER A 451 9.28 -3.42 -24.82
C SER A 451 9.59 -4.11 -26.16
N HIS A 452 8.66 -4.90 -26.70
CA HIS A 452 8.79 -5.49 -28.03
C HIS A 452 8.96 -4.44 -29.14
N LEU A 453 8.15 -3.37 -29.14
CA LEU A 453 8.26 -2.29 -30.11
C LEU A 453 9.51 -1.43 -29.93
N MET A 454 9.97 -1.26 -28.69
CA MET A 454 11.25 -0.59 -28.41
C MET A 454 12.44 -1.38 -28.95
N VAL A 455 12.40 -2.72 -28.92
CA VAL A 455 13.40 -3.58 -29.56
C VAL A 455 13.37 -3.39 -31.08
N GLN A 456 12.20 -3.50 -31.72
CA GLN A 456 12.07 -3.26 -33.17
C GLN A 456 12.59 -1.87 -33.56
N MET A 457 12.30 -0.85 -32.76
CA MET A 457 12.79 0.51 -32.99
C MET A 457 14.31 0.61 -32.80
N GLY A 458 14.86 -0.08 -31.80
CA GLY A 458 16.32 -0.18 -31.57
C GLY A 458 17.05 -0.86 -32.74
N GLU A 459 16.48 -1.94 -33.28
CA GLU A 459 16.99 -2.63 -34.48
C GLU A 459 16.95 -1.70 -35.71
N GLU A 460 15.89 -0.92 -35.90
CA GLU A 460 15.84 0.06 -36.99
C GLU A 460 16.84 1.21 -36.81
N TYR A 461 17.09 1.66 -35.58
CA TYR A 461 18.17 2.62 -35.28
C TYR A 461 19.56 2.03 -35.59
N TYR A 462 19.78 0.75 -35.29
CA TYR A 462 20.99 0.03 -35.67
C TYR A 462 21.18 0.02 -37.20
N HIS A 463 20.12 -0.30 -37.96
CA HIS A 463 20.16 -0.25 -39.42
C HIS A 463 20.31 1.18 -39.99
N ALA A 464 19.84 2.20 -39.26
CA ALA A 464 20.05 3.61 -39.59
C ALA A 464 21.45 4.14 -39.20
N ARG A 465 22.33 3.28 -38.65
CA ARG A 465 23.69 3.62 -38.17
C ARG A 465 23.72 4.61 -36.98
N ASP A 466 22.60 4.77 -36.26
CA ASP A 466 22.52 5.54 -35.01
C ASP A 466 22.64 4.58 -33.82
N TYR A 467 23.86 4.07 -33.62
CA TYR A 467 24.17 3.04 -32.61
C TYR A 467 23.94 3.53 -31.17
N THR A 468 24.08 4.85 -30.92
CA THR A 468 23.89 5.43 -29.59
C THR A 468 22.42 5.38 -29.18
N LYS A 469 21.48 5.74 -30.08
CA LYS A 469 20.04 5.63 -29.78
C LYS A 469 19.58 4.18 -29.71
N ALA A 470 20.14 3.30 -30.55
CA ALA A 470 19.89 1.87 -30.50
C ALA A 470 20.21 1.30 -29.11
N LEU A 471 21.44 1.51 -28.60
CA LEU A 471 21.84 1.01 -27.28
C LEU A 471 20.95 1.54 -26.15
N LYS A 472 20.66 2.85 -26.11
CA LYS A 472 19.80 3.43 -25.07
C LYS A 472 18.42 2.79 -24.98
N LEU A 473 17.83 2.43 -26.13
CA LEU A 473 16.53 1.75 -26.17
C LEU A 473 16.65 0.28 -25.74
N LEU A 474 17.68 -0.41 -26.21
CA LEU A 474 17.91 -1.81 -25.86
C LEU A 474 18.22 -1.97 -24.37
N ASP A 475 19.06 -1.11 -23.78
CA ASP A 475 19.42 -1.15 -22.35
C ASP A 475 18.20 -1.06 -21.44
N TYR A 476 17.25 -0.18 -21.80
CA TYR A 476 15.99 -0.07 -21.08
C TYR A 476 15.22 -1.40 -21.07
N VAL A 477 15.16 -2.08 -22.22
CA VAL A 477 14.42 -3.35 -22.36
C VAL A 477 15.18 -4.53 -21.75
N MET A 478 16.52 -4.52 -21.80
CA MET A 478 17.36 -5.56 -21.19
C MET A 478 17.06 -5.73 -19.70
N CYS A 479 16.86 -4.63 -18.97
CA CYS A 479 16.49 -4.68 -17.55
C CYS A 479 15.19 -5.47 -17.30
N ASP A 480 14.16 -5.22 -18.12
CA ASP A 480 12.88 -5.95 -18.04
C ASP A 480 13.09 -7.45 -18.35
N TYR A 481 13.86 -7.76 -19.38
CA TYR A 481 14.12 -9.14 -19.81
C TYR A 481 15.00 -9.93 -18.83
N ARG A 482 15.97 -9.29 -18.17
CA ARG A 482 16.74 -9.87 -17.06
C ARG A 482 15.83 -10.27 -15.91
N THR A 483 14.96 -9.35 -15.49
CA THR A 483 14.05 -9.54 -14.35
C THR A 483 12.98 -10.59 -14.63
N GLU A 484 12.43 -10.61 -15.85
CA GLU A 484 11.40 -11.60 -16.27
C GLU A 484 11.97 -12.91 -16.82
N ARG A 485 13.30 -13.04 -16.96
CA ARG A 485 14.01 -14.25 -17.45
C ARG A 485 13.71 -14.66 -18.89
N TRP A 486 13.55 -13.70 -19.79
CA TRP A 486 13.36 -13.98 -21.23
C TRP A 486 14.69 -14.26 -21.93
N TRP A 487 15.38 -15.34 -21.55
CA TRP A 487 16.77 -15.64 -21.99
C TRP A 487 17.02 -15.58 -23.50
N PRO A 488 16.16 -16.15 -24.37
CA PRO A 488 16.39 -16.08 -25.81
C PRO A 488 16.28 -14.64 -26.34
N LEU A 489 15.31 -13.86 -25.83
CA LEU A 489 15.11 -12.46 -26.23
C LEU A 489 16.24 -11.58 -25.69
N LEU A 490 16.65 -11.79 -24.44
CA LEU A 490 17.79 -11.11 -23.82
C LEU A 490 19.08 -11.38 -24.60
N THR A 491 19.33 -12.63 -24.98
CA THR A 491 20.52 -13.03 -25.77
C THR A 491 20.52 -12.35 -27.14
N ALA A 492 19.38 -12.29 -27.82
CA ALA A 492 19.25 -11.63 -29.12
C ALA A 492 19.57 -10.12 -29.02
N ILE A 493 18.97 -9.41 -28.05
CA ILE A 493 19.21 -7.97 -27.91
C ILE A 493 20.61 -7.65 -27.37
N LEU A 494 21.19 -8.50 -26.51
CA LEU A 494 22.58 -8.38 -26.06
C LEU A 494 23.55 -8.58 -27.22
N THR A 495 23.25 -9.47 -28.17
CA THR A 495 24.07 -9.66 -29.37
C THR A 495 24.05 -8.40 -30.24
N THR A 496 22.87 -7.82 -30.49
CA THR A 496 22.74 -6.53 -31.19
C THR A 496 23.44 -5.40 -30.45
N ALA A 497 23.34 -5.37 -29.12
CA ALA A 497 24.01 -4.38 -28.28
C ALA A 497 25.55 -4.53 -28.30
N LEU A 498 26.06 -5.77 -28.29
CA LEU A 498 27.47 -6.07 -28.47
C LEU A 498 27.98 -5.54 -29.82
N HIS A 499 27.23 -5.75 -30.90
CA HIS A 499 27.55 -5.19 -32.22
C HIS A 499 27.59 -3.66 -32.21
N CYS A 500 26.61 -3.01 -31.58
CA CYS A 500 26.61 -1.55 -31.43
C CYS A 500 27.83 -1.05 -30.63
N ALA A 501 28.15 -1.71 -29.52
CA ALA A 501 29.28 -1.36 -28.67
C ALA A 501 30.62 -1.54 -29.40
N TYR A 502 30.76 -2.61 -30.20
CA TYR A 502 31.90 -2.82 -31.09
C TYR A 502 32.03 -1.71 -32.13
N LEU A 503 30.94 -1.37 -32.84
CA LEU A 503 30.96 -0.38 -33.91
C LEU A 503 31.24 1.05 -33.40
N MET A 504 30.89 1.34 -32.15
CA MET A 504 31.22 2.61 -31.48
C MET A 504 32.56 2.62 -30.75
N ALA A 505 33.26 1.48 -30.68
CA ALA A 505 34.43 1.27 -29.82
C ALA A 505 34.19 1.67 -28.34
N SER A 506 32.99 1.37 -27.81
CA SER A 506 32.66 1.58 -26.39
C SER A 506 33.21 0.43 -25.55
N VAL A 507 34.38 0.64 -24.96
CA VAL A 507 35.09 -0.38 -24.16
C VAL A 507 34.24 -0.91 -23.01
N LYS A 508 33.65 0.00 -22.21
CA LYS A 508 32.87 -0.36 -21.02
C LYS A 508 31.68 -1.24 -21.39
N ASP A 509 30.86 -0.78 -22.32
CA ASP A 509 29.64 -1.48 -22.71
C ASP A 509 29.96 -2.81 -23.39
N TYR A 510 31.01 -2.84 -24.24
CA TYR A 510 31.46 -4.07 -24.89
C TYR A 510 31.90 -5.12 -23.87
N VAL A 511 32.71 -4.73 -22.88
CA VAL A 511 33.15 -5.62 -21.79
C VAL A 511 31.95 -6.15 -20.99
N ILE A 512 31.00 -5.31 -20.63
CA ILE A 512 29.78 -5.71 -19.90
C ILE A 512 28.95 -6.71 -20.70
N TYR A 513 28.66 -6.42 -21.98
CA TYR A 513 27.85 -7.32 -22.82
C TYR A 513 28.57 -8.63 -23.12
N CYS A 514 29.90 -8.63 -23.29
CA CYS A 514 30.70 -9.85 -23.35
C CYS A 514 30.51 -10.70 -22.08
N MET A 515 30.65 -10.09 -20.89
CA MET A 515 30.52 -10.82 -19.62
C MET A 515 29.13 -11.44 -19.44
N GLU A 516 28.09 -10.75 -19.87
CA GLU A 516 26.71 -11.23 -19.75
C GLU A 516 26.37 -12.31 -20.81
N LEU A 517 26.84 -12.16 -22.04
CA LEU A 517 26.68 -13.17 -23.10
C LEU A 517 27.48 -14.46 -22.85
N LEU A 518 28.54 -14.39 -22.06
CA LEU A 518 29.27 -15.57 -21.58
C LEU A 518 28.55 -16.28 -20.43
N GLY A 519 27.67 -15.57 -19.70
CA GLY A 519 27.02 -16.08 -18.51
C GLY A 519 25.96 -17.15 -18.77
N ARG A 520 25.41 -17.68 -17.66
CA ARG A 520 24.39 -18.76 -17.68
C ARG A 520 23.07 -18.36 -18.34
N ALA A 521 22.74 -17.07 -18.37
CA ALA A 521 21.50 -16.56 -18.98
C ALA A 521 21.55 -16.53 -20.52
N SER A 522 22.73 -16.75 -21.12
CA SER A 522 22.91 -16.73 -22.57
C SER A 522 22.62 -18.07 -23.23
N THR A 523 21.80 -18.04 -24.28
CA THR A 523 21.45 -19.22 -25.10
C THR A 523 22.41 -19.44 -26.29
N LEU A 524 23.55 -18.75 -26.33
CA LEU A 524 24.55 -18.92 -27.40
C LEU A 524 25.21 -20.30 -27.35
N LYS A 525 25.65 -20.78 -28.52
CA LYS A 525 26.44 -22.02 -28.65
C LYS A 525 27.85 -21.83 -28.09
N GLU A 526 28.51 -22.91 -27.67
CA GLU A 526 29.87 -22.87 -27.11
C GLU A 526 30.91 -22.24 -28.05
N GLU A 527 30.81 -22.47 -29.36
CA GLU A 527 31.70 -21.85 -30.36
C GLU A 527 31.61 -20.32 -30.34
N GLN A 528 30.39 -19.79 -30.24
CA GLN A 528 30.13 -18.35 -30.17
C GLN A 528 30.60 -17.77 -28.84
N LYS A 529 30.33 -18.47 -27.72
CA LYS A 529 30.85 -18.09 -26.39
C LYS A 529 32.38 -18.05 -26.39
N SER A 530 33.04 -19.05 -26.96
CA SER A 530 34.50 -19.11 -27.06
C SER A 530 35.09 -17.96 -27.88
N ARG A 531 34.41 -17.50 -28.94
CA ARG A 531 34.82 -16.31 -29.71
C ARG A 531 34.70 -15.03 -28.88
N ILE A 532 33.55 -14.83 -28.23
CA ILE A 532 33.29 -13.66 -27.37
C ILE A 532 34.30 -13.61 -26.22
N GLU A 533 34.63 -14.76 -25.63
CA GLU A 533 35.64 -14.91 -24.59
C GLU A 533 37.03 -14.48 -25.08
N LYS A 534 37.48 -14.97 -26.25
CA LYS A 534 38.76 -14.55 -26.85
C LYS A 534 38.81 -13.04 -27.09
N ASN A 535 37.71 -12.46 -27.59
CA ASN A 535 37.62 -11.02 -27.80
C ASN A 535 37.66 -10.23 -26.47
N LEU A 536 36.97 -10.69 -25.42
CA LEU A 536 37.02 -10.09 -24.10
C LEU A 536 38.46 -10.06 -23.56
N PHE A 537 39.19 -11.18 -23.63
CA PHE A 537 40.57 -11.24 -23.17
C PHE A 537 41.53 -10.40 -24.02
N LYS A 538 41.33 -10.28 -25.34
CA LYS A 538 42.07 -9.33 -26.19
C LYS A 538 41.89 -7.90 -25.67
N VAL A 539 40.65 -7.49 -25.40
CA VAL A 539 40.35 -6.15 -24.86
C VAL A 539 40.97 -5.94 -23.47
N LEU A 540 40.98 -6.96 -22.61
CA LEU A 540 41.66 -6.92 -21.31
C LEU A 540 43.18 -6.77 -21.45
N MET A 541 43.78 -7.31 -22.52
CA MET A 541 45.21 -7.19 -22.83
C MET A 541 45.56 -5.93 -23.65
N ASN A 542 44.66 -4.96 -23.77
CA ASN A 542 44.81 -3.77 -24.63
C ASN A 542 45.02 -4.08 -26.13
N ASP A 543 44.52 -5.22 -26.60
CA ASP A 543 44.52 -5.60 -28.02
C ASP A 543 43.15 -5.36 -28.67
N ILE A 544 43.13 -5.24 -30.01
CA ILE A 544 41.93 -4.94 -30.78
C ILE A 544 41.07 -6.21 -30.94
N PRO A 545 39.77 -6.19 -30.56
CA PRO A 545 38.89 -7.33 -30.74
C PRO A 545 38.65 -7.63 -32.23
N GLU A 546 38.45 -8.90 -32.56
CA GLU A 546 38.04 -9.31 -33.91
C GLU A 546 36.62 -8.81 -34.21
N ALA A 547 36.32 -8.59 -35.49
CA ALA A 547 35.01 -8.11 -35.91
C ALA A 547 33.90 -9.09 -35.49
N GLU A 548 32.84 -8.55 -34.88
CA GLU A 548 31.68 -9.35 -34.54
C GLU A 548 30.95 -9.85 -35.80
N SER A 549 30.32 -11.03 -35.70
CA SER A 549 29.56 -11.64 -36.81
C SER A 549 28.46 -10.72 -37.30
N GLU A 550 28.13 -10.79 -38.60
CA GLU A 550 26.98 -10.08 -39.19
C GLU A 550 27.09 -8.53 -39.21
N CYS A 551 28.25 -7.97 -38.84
CA CYS A 551 28.52 -6.54 -39.03
C CYS A 551 28.80 -6.19 -40.50
N ASP A 552 28.30 -5.04 -40.96
CA ASP A 552 28.56 -4.52 -42.31
C ASP A 552 30.06 -4.20 -42.51
N GLN A 553 30.67 -4.68 -43.59
CA GLN A 553 32.11 -4.55 -43.86
C GLN A 553 32.56 -3.08 -43.91
N SER A 554 31.69 -2.19 -44.39
CA SER A 554 31.98 -0.75 -44.45
C SER A 554 32.09 -0.12 -43.06
N SER A 555 31.21 -0.51 -42.13
CA SER A 555 31.23 -0.03 -40.75
C SER A 555 32.35 -0.68 -39.92
N VAL A 556 32.73 -1.92 -40.22
CA VAL A 556 33.85 -2.62 -39.53
C VAL A 556 35.18 -1.90 -39.76
N GLY A 557 35.43 -1.41 -40.98
CA GLY A 557 36.64 -0.63 -41.27
C GLY A 557 36.76 0.62 -40.40
N ALA A 558 35.68 1.39 -40.29
CA ALA A 558 35.61 2.58 -39.44
C ALA A 558 35.71 2.25 -37.94
N ALA A 559 35.06 1.17 -37.49
CA ALA A 559 35.15 0.71 -36.11
C ALA A 559 36.58 0.33 -35.74
N ARG A 560 37.32 -0.35 -36.64
CA ARG A 560 38.70 -0.75 -36.40
C ARG A 560 39.63 0.45 -36.16
N SER A 561 39.47 1.54 -36.92
CA SER A 561 40.21 2.78 -36.65
C SER A 561 39.88 3.36 -35.27
N LEU A 562 38.60 3.36 -34.87
CA LEU A 562 38.20 3.84 -33.55
C LEU A 562 38.79 2.99 -32.42
N TRP A 563 38.84 1.67 -32.58
CA TRP A 563 39.48 0.79 -31.60
C TRP A 563 40.99 1.04 -31.50
N THR A 564 41.69 1.26 -32.62
CA THR A 564 43.12 1.62 -32.62
C THR A 564 43.37 2.90 -31.82
N ASP A 565 42.57 3.95 -32.06
CA ASP A 565 42.70 5.22 -31.32
C ASP A 565 42.41 5.04 -29.83
N ARG A 566 41.39 4.24 -29.48
CA ARG A 566 41.01 3.95 -28.09
C ARG A 566 42.02 3.09 -27.34
N MET A 567 42.71 2.18 -28.02
CA MET A 567 43.76 1.35 -27.44
C MET A 567 45.09 2.10 -27.31
N ALA A 568 45.33 3.10 -28.16
CA ALA A 568 46.52 3.95 -28.10
C ALA A 568 46.47 5.04 -27.00
N LEU A 569 45.26 5.41 -26.54
CA LEU A 569 45.08 6.41 -25.48
C LEU A 569 45.49 5.84 -24.10
N SER A 570 46.49 6.45 -23.47
CA SER A 570 46.96 6.15 -22.09
C SER A 570 46.00 6.66 -20.99
N GLY A 571 44.69 6.49 -21.17
CA GLY A 571 43.65 6.82 -20.19
C GLY A 571 43.32 5.64 -19.26
N SER A 572 42.60 5.90 -18.15
CA SER A 572 42.40 4.96 -17.03
C SER A 572 42.11 3.51 -17.49
N ASN A 573 43.10 2.64 -17.30
CA ASN A 573 42.99 1.21 -17.57
C ASN A 573 42.10 0.48 -16.54
N GLU A 574 41.52 1.21 -15.59
CA GLU A 574 40.64 0.71 -14.54
C GLU A 574 39.17 0.88 -14.93
N LEU A 575 38.41 -0.21 -14.88
CA LEU A 575 36.97 -0.23 -15.12
C LEU A 575 36.25 -0.94 -13.98
N THR A 576 35.39 -0.24 -13.25
CA THR A 576 34.52 -0.88 -12.25
C THR A 576 33.16 -1.21 -12.86
N VAL A 577 32.72 -2.45 -12.68
CA VAL A 577 31.41 -2.96 -13.13
C VAL A 577 30.62 -3.45 -11.91
N GLU A 578 29.47 -2.82 -11.66
CA GLU A 578 28.55 -3.24 -10.62
C GLU A 578 27.74 -4.47 -11.10
N MET A 579 27.95 -5.61 -10.44
CA MET A 579 27.42 -6.89 -10.90
C MET A 579 25.96 -7.15 -10.51
N GLN A 580 25.36 -6.28 -9.69
CA GLN A 580 23.98 -6.42 -9.23
C GLN A 580 22.95 -6.24 -10.36
N ASP A 581 23.30 -5.47 -11.39
CA ASP A 581 22.40 -5.06 -12.48
C ASP A 581 22.47 -5.98 -13.72
N TYR A 582 23.41 -6.93 -13.73
CA TYR A 582 23.70 -7.82 -14.85
C TYR A 582 23.67 -9.28 -14.41
N ILE A 583 23.78 -10.21 -15.36
CA ILE A 583 23.97 -11.65 -15.08
C ILE A 583 25.34 -12.07 -15.64
N PRO A 584 26.44 -11.74 -14.94
CA PRO A 584 27.79 -12.02 -15.43
C PRO A 584 28.10 -13.52 -15.45
N PHE A 585 29.13 -13.90 -16.21
CA PHE A 585 29.63 -15.28 -16.22
C PHE A 585 30.38 -15.70 -14.96
N ILE A 586 30.76 -14.75 -14.09
CA ILE A 586 31.34 -15.04 -12.76
C ILE A 586 30.28 -14.79 -11.71
N GLN A 587 29.91 -15.83 -11.00
CA GLN A 587 28.98 -15.77 -9.89
C GLN A 587 29.74 -15.69 -8.56
N CYS A 588 29.21 -14.90 -7.63
CA CYS A 588 29.76 -14.72 -6.29
C CYS A 588 28.69 -14.97 -5.23
N LYS A 589 29.01 -15.82 -4.25
CA LYS A 589 28.21 -16.02 -3.03
C LYS A 589 29.12 -16.00 -1.82
N ALA A 590 28.76 -15.27 -0.77
CA ALA A 590 29.53 -15.24 0.46
C ALA A 590 28.66 -15.46 1.69
N ARG A 591 29.30 -15.92 2.76
CA ARG A 591 28.65 -16.15 4.05
C ARG A 591 29.63 -16.02 5.20
N PHE A 592 29.17 -15.44 6.29
CA PHE A 592 29.70 -15.79 7.61
C PHE A 592 29.32 -17.22 7.95
N GLN A 593 30.21 -17.99 8.58
CA GLN A 593 29.90 -19.38 8.94
C GLN A 593 28.84 -19.51 10.05
N SER A 594 28.71 -18.49 10.90
CA SER A 594 27.77 -18.47 12.03
C SER A 594 27.08 -17.10 12.15
N PRO A 595 25.76 -17.06 12.48
CA PRO A 595 25.00 -15.81 12.65
C PRO A 595 25.50 -14.97 13.84
N SER A 596 26.24 -15.59 14.74
CA SER A 596 26.93 -14.92 15.83
C SER A 596 28.24 -15.62 16.15
N PHE A 597 29.26 -14.86 16.50
CA PHE A 597 30.53 -15.36 17.03
C PHE A 597 30.74 -14.78 18.43
N HIS A 598 31.18 -15.62 19.35
CA HIS A 598 31.67 -15.11 20.63
C HIS A 598 32.98 -14.34 20.40
N VAL A 599 33.21 -13.29 21.18
CA VAL A 599 34.42 -12.46 21.07
C VAL A 599 35.71 -13.27 21.26
N ASP A 600 35.64 -14.42 21.94
CA ASP A 600 36.74 -15.32 22.16
C ASP A 600 36.91 -16.40 21.06
N GLN A 601 36.23 -16.25 19.92
CA GLN A 601 36.34 -17.14 18.76
C GLN A 601 36.74 -16.36 17.50
N PRO A 602 37.53 -16.97 16.59
CA PRO A 602 37.81 -16.36 15.29
C PRO A 602 36.53 -16.28 14.45
N ILE A 603 36.25 -15.10 13.90
CA ILE A 603 35.19 -14.90 12.92
C ILE A 603 35.64 -15.53 11.60
N GLN A 604 34.87 -16.49 11.12
CA GLN A 604 35.13 -17.18 9.86
C GLN A 604 34.16 -16.73 8.77
N LEU A 605 34.72 -16.22 7.66
CA LEU A 605 34.00 -15.74 6.48
C LEU A 605 34.44 -16.53 5.24
N GLN A 606 33.48 -16.94 4.40
CA GLN A 606 33.74 -17.70 3.18
C GLN A 606 33.20 -16.96 1.96
N VAL A 607 34.00 -16.86 0.89
CA VAL A 607 33.59 -16.35 -0.42
C VAL A 607 33.72 -17.47 -1.44
N PHE A 608 32.62 -17.77 -2.13
CA PHE A 608 32.52 -18.77 -3.18
C PHE A 608 32.42 -18.07 -4.54
N LEU A 609 33.29 -18.45 -5.47
CA LEU A 609 33.30 -17.98 -6.85
C LEU A 609 33.07 -19.14 -7.81
N ARG A 610 32.27 -18.93 -8.86
CA ARG A 610 32.02 -19.92 -9.92
C ARG A 610 32.00 -19.22 -11.28
N ALA A 611 32.68 -19.77 -12.28
CA ALA A 611 32.67 -19.25 -13.64
C ALA A 611 31.88 -20.18 -14.58
N ASP A 612 30.99 -19.61 -15.39
CA ASP A 612 30.12 -20.34 -16.34
C ASP A 612 30.68 -20.34 -17.79
N CYS A 613 31.86 -19.76 -18.00
CA CYS A 613 32.49 -19.64 -19.32
C CYS A 613 33.16 -20.96 -19.78
N PRO A 614 33.41 -21.12 -21.09
CA PRO A 614 34.00 -22.34 -21.64
C PRO A 614 35.44 -22.64 -21.20
N HIS A 615 36.29 -21.61 -20.97
CA HIS A 615 37.69 -21.79 -20.60
C HIS A 615 38.00 -21.28 -19.18
N PRO A 616 39.12 -21.72 -18.55
CA PRO A 616 39.52 -21.22 -17.23
C PRO A 616 39.84 -19.73 -17.23
N VAL A 617 39.37 -19.01 -16.20
CA VAL A 617 39.60 -17.56 -16.04
C VAL A 617 40.50 -17.30 -14.86
N SER A 618 41.59 -16.58 -15.08
CA SER A 618 42.46 -16.06 -14.02
C SER A 618 42.02 -14.68 -13.55
N PHE A 619 42.26 -14.40 -12.28
CA PHE A 619 42.02 -13.09 -11.67
C PHE A 619 43.15 -12.75 -10.70
N SER A 620 43.35 -11.48 -10.40
CA SER A 620 44.57 -10.97 -9.77
C SER A 620 44.37 -10.63 -8.29
N LYS A 621 43.16 -10.19 -7.91
CA LYS A 621 42.84 -9.76 -6.53
C LYS A 621 41.38 -10.06 -6.17
N LEU A 622 41.12 -10.45 -4.92
CA LEU A 622 39.80 -10.58 -4.32
C LEU A 622 39.80 -9.85 -2.97
N THR A 623 38.83 -8.97 -2.75
CA THR A 623 38.66 -8.24 -1.49
C THR A 623 37.22 -8.32 -0.99
N VAL A 624 37.05 -8.31 0.33
CA VAL A 624 35.75 -8.17 0.98
C VAL A 624 35.78 -6.92 1.85
N SER A 625 34.84 -6.02 1.62
CA SER A 625 34.61 -4.85 2.45
C SER A 625 33.56 -5.16 3.52
N LEU A 626 33.90 -4.82 4.76
CA LEU A 626 33.06 -4.98 5.93
C LEU A 626 32.63 -3.62 6.49
N SER A 627 31.53 -3.62 7.26
CA SER A 627 30.99 -2.44 7.95
C SER A 627 31.99 -1.79 8.91
N ASN A 628 32.80 -2.58 9.61
CA ASN A 628 33.98 -2.09 10.33
C ASN A 628 35.22 -2.28 9.43
N GLN A 629 35.76 -1.15 8.96
CA GLN A 629 36.84 -1.10 7.97
C GLN A 629 38.18 -1.66 8.48
N GLU A 630 38.38 -1.69 9.80
CA GLU A 630 39.60 -2.25 10.39
C GLU A 630 39.73 -3.74 10.08
N TYR A 631 38.60 -4.44 9.86
CA TYR A 631 38.60 -5.85 9.51
C TYR A 631 38.99 -6.15 8.06
N ASN A 632 38.90 -5.14 7.17
CA ASN A 632 39.12 -5.33 5.72
C ASN A 632 40.52 -5.85 5.38
N GLN A 633 41.53 -5.51 6.19
CA GLN A 633 42.92 -5.95 5.96
C GLN A 633 43.11 -7.47 6.05
N TRP A 634 42.24 -8.18 6.79
CA TRP A 634 42.25 -9.64 6.89
C TRP A 634 41.37 -10.31 5.81
N CYS A 635 40.75 -9.50 4.94
CA CYS A 635 39.83 -9.94 3.91
C CYS A 635 40.31 -9.61 2.49
N VAL A 636 41.61 -9.77 2.25
CA VAL A 636 42.26 -9.55 0.94
C VAL A 636 43.05 -10.79 0.53
N VAL A 637 42.85 -11.25 -0.71
CA VAL A 637 43.70 -12.26 -1.36
C VAL A 637 44.27 -11.68 -2.64
N GLU A 638 45.59 -11.69 -2.77
CA GLU A 638 46.33 -11.25 -3.95
C GLU A 638 47.16 -12.41 -4.52
N SER A 639 47.36 -12.43 -5.83
CA SER A 639 48.19 -13.44 -6.48
C SER A 639 49.67 -13.25 -6.10
N SER A 640 50.18 -14.08 -5.18
CA SER A 640 51.61 -14.26 -4.95
C SER A 640 52.09 -15.45 -5.79
N GLY A 641 53.28 -15.32 -6.41
CA GLY A 641 53.72 -16.06 -7.61
C GLY A 641 53.78 -17.59 -7.61
N GLN A 642 53.13 -18.31 -6.71
CA GLN A 642 53.01 -19.78 -6.73
C GLN A 642 51.56 -20.32 -6.65
N ASP A 643 50.56 -19.52 -6.29
CA ASP A 643 49.14 -19.96 -6.28
C ASP A 643 48.35 -19.32 -7.43
N SER A 644 48.03 -20.12 -8.46
CA SER A 644 47.23 -19.65 -9.59
C SER A 644 45.77 -19.39 -9.15
N MET A 645 45.37 -18.12 -9.14
CA MET A 645 44.01 -17.64 -8.85
C MET A 645 43.12 -17.83 -10.09
N THR A 646 42.89 -19.09 -10.44
CA THR A 646 42.14 -19.53 -11.62
C THR A 646 40.80 -20.17 -11.24
N LEU A 647 39.73 -19.77 -11.90
CA LEU A 647 38.40 -20.38 -11.81
C LEU A 647 38.24 -21.40 -12.96
N LEU A 648 37.89 -22.64 -12.61
CA LEU A 648 37.60 -23.67 -13.60
C LEU A 648 36.11 -23.61 -14.01
N PRO A 649 35.79 -23.85 -15.29
CA PRO A 649 34.41 -23.87 -15.78
C PRO A 649 33.49 -24.75 -14.93
N GLY A 650 32.38 -24.18 -14.46
CA GLY A 650 31.33 -24.87 -13.72
C GLY A 650 31.67 -25.31 -12.30
N LYS A 651 32.93 -25.19 -11.84
CA LYS A 651 33.36 -25.66 -10.50
C LYS A 651 33.46 -24.48 -9.52
N PRO A 652 32.81 -24.55 -8.35
CA PRO A 652 32.94 -23.52 -7.33
C PRO A 652 34.29 -23.59 -6.61
N ARG A 653 34.92 -22.43 -6.39
CA ARG A 653 36.15 -22.27 -5.60
C ARG A 653 35.84 -21.45 -4.34
N CYS A 654 36.29 -21.91 -3.18
CA CYS A 654 36.05 -21.27 -1.88
C CYS A 654 37.30 -20.57 -1.36
N TYR A 655 37.15 -19.34 -0.88
CA TYR A 655 38.17 -18.54 -0.20
C TYR A 655 37.74 -18.31 1.25
N ASN A 656 38.56 -18.76 2.19
CA ASN A 656 38.29 -18.63 3.63
C ASN A 656 39.08 -17.45 4.20
N PHE A 657 38.40 -16.61 4.97
CA PHE A 657 38.98 -15.52 5.73
C PHE A 657 38.71 -15.73 7.22
N SER A 658 39.70 -15.47 8.06
CA SER A 658 39.63 -15.62 9.52
C SER A 658 40.21 -14.37 10.18
N PHE A 659 39.49 -13.78 11.14
CA PHE A 659 39.97 -12.66 11.94
C PHE A 659 39.31 -12.65 13.33
N VAL A 660 39.95 -11.97 14.29
CA VAL A 660 39.49 -11.92 15.68
C VAL A 660 38.77 -10.59 15.95
N ALA A 661 37.60 -10.66 16.55
CA ALA A 661 36.80 -9.51 16.95
C ALA A 661 37.45 -8.73 18.11
N LYS A 662 37.27 -7.40 18.14
CA LYS A 662 37.67 -6.59 19.29
C LYS A 662 36.62 -6.63 20.40
N THR A 663 37.06 -6.44 21.65
CA THR A 663 36.19 -6.38 22.83
C THR A 663 35.17 -5.23 22.78
N GLU A 664 35.56 -4.11 22.17
CA GLU A 664 34.69 -2.94 21.96
C GLU A 664 33.54 -3.20 20.97
N ASP A 665 33.60 -4.27 20.19
CA ASP A 665 32.59 -4.62 19.20
C ASP A 665 31.56 -5.63 19.73
N VAL A 666 31.67 -6.07 20.99
CA VAL A 666 30.64 -6.89 21.64
C VAL A 666 29.30 -6.16 21.65
N GLY A 667 28.26 -6.82 21.13
CA GLY A 667 26.92 -6.26 20.94
C GLY A 667 26.73 -5.54 19.60
N LYS A 668 27.78 -5.34 18.80
CA LYS A 668 27.68 -4.74 17.46
C LYS A 668 27.48 -5.82 16.38
N LYS A 669 26.93 -5.38 15.25
CA LYS A 669 26.71 -6.18 14.05
C LYS A 669 27.81 -5.90 13.03
N VAL A 670 28.44 -6.95 12.51
CA VAL A 670 29.41 -6.85 11.40
C VAL A 670 28.72 -7.33 10.13
N GLU A 671 28.59 -6.44 9.15
CA GLU A 671 27.99 -6.70 7.85
C GLU A 671 29.01 -6.65 6.72
N MET A 672 28.80 -7.47 5.68
CA MET A 672 29.50 -7.35 4.40
C MET A 672 28.91 -6.18 3.62
N THR A 673 29.71 -5.20 3.25
CA THR A 673 29.27 -4.04 2.46
C THR A 673 29.46 -4.28 0.98
N GLY A 674 30.52 -5.00 0.59
CA GLY A 674 30.73 -5.43 -0.79
C GLY A 674 31.86 -6.43 -0.96
N ILE A 675 31.91 -7.06 -2.12
CA ILE A 675 32.96 -7.99 -2.55
C ILE A 675 33.48 -7.47 -3.88
N GLU A 676 34.80 -7.39 -4.05
CA GLU A 676 35.41 -6.92 -5.29
C GLU A 676 36.44 -7.92 -5.80
N MET A 677 36.39 -8.22 -7.10
CA MET A 677 37.32 -9.10 -7.80
C MET A 677 37.95 -8.37 -8.99
N MET A 678 39.27 -8.43 -9.12
CA MET A 678 40.01 -7.79 -10.22
C MET A 678 40.32 -8.82 -11.32
N LEU A 679 39.78 -8.59 -12.52
CA LEU A 679 40.17 -9.27 -13.76
C LEU A 679 41.25 -8.46 -14.49
N GLY A 680 42.21 -9.15 -15.10
CA GLY A 680 43.37 -8.51 -15.73
C GLY A 680 44.52 -8.30 -14.75
N GLY A 681 45.56 -7.59 -15.18
CA GLY A 681 46.74 -7.31 -14.36
C GLY A 681 47.44 -6.02 -14.80
N ASP A 682 48.50 -5.64 -14.08
CA ASP A 682 49.16 -4.34 -14.18
C ASP A 682 49.73 -4.00 -15.58
N SER A 683 49.90 -5.02 -16.44
CA SER A 683 50.35 -4.86 -17.83
C SER A 683 49.21 -4.57 -18.84
N GLY A 684 47.95 -4.63 -18.42
CA GLY A 684 46.75 -4.52 -19.26
C GLY A 684 45.66 -3.64 -18.64
N ARG A 685 44.38 -3.93 -18.96
CA ARG A 685 43.22 -3.30 -18.32
C ARG A 685 42.79 -4.09 -17.10
N CYS A 686 42.53 -3.38 -16.01
CA CYS A 686 42.03 -3.92 -14.75
C CYS A 686 40.51 -3.69 -14.69
N VAL A 687 39.74 -4.77 -14.66
CA VAL A 687 38.27 -4.71 -14.52
C VAL A 687 37.89 -5.18 -13.12
N PHE A 688 37.39 -4.27 -12.31
CA PHE A 688 36.89 -4.54 -10.96
C PHE A 688 35.42 -4.94 -11.01
N LEU A 689 35.15 -6.20 -10.70
CA LEU A 689 33.80 -6.74 -10.56
C LEU A 689 33.36 -6.50 -9.13
N SER A 690 32.37 -5.63 -8.92
CA SER A 690 31.90 -5.24 -7.60
C SER A 690 30.51 -5.80 -7.34
N TRP A 691 30.38 -6.61 -6.29
CA TRP A 691 29.10 -7.11 -5.77
C TRP A 691 28.75 -6.38 -4.47
N ARG A 692 27.46 -6.06 -4.31
CA ARG A 692 26.97 -5.48 -3.05
C ARG A 692 26.70 -6.58 -2.03
N GLY A 693 27.03 -6.32 -0.77
CA GLY A 693 26.76 -7.24 0.33
C GLY A 693 27.49 -8.58 0.18
N ALA A 694 26.74 -9.67 0.27
CA ALA A 694 27.27 -11.04 0.23
C ALA A 694 27.36 -11.65 -1.18
N GLY A 695 27.19 -10.86 -2.24
CA GLY A 695 27.16 -11.37 -3.61
C GLY A 695 25.75 -11.52 -4.18
N GLY A 696 25.66 -12.19 -5.33
CA GLY A 696 24.44 -12.32 -6.15
C GLY A 696 24.39 -11.34 -7.33
N ASP A 697 23.47 -11.59 -8.23
CA ASP A 697 23.28 -10.89 -9.51
C ASP A 697 21.80 -10.56 -9.75
N ALA A 698 21.47 -10.00 -10.91
CA ALA A 698 20.10 -9.62 -11.25
C ALA A 698 19.09 -10.79 -11.20
N ALA A 699 19.53 -12.04 -11.36
CA ALA A 699 18.68 -13.23 -11.34
C ALA A 699 18.57 -13.89 -9.95
N SER A 700 19.52 -13.62 -9.05
CA SER A 700 19.74 -14.33 -7.79
C SER A 700 18.57 -14.27 -6.80
N THR A 701 17.83 -13.15 -6.73
CA THR A 701 16.68 -12.99 -5.82
C THR A 701 15.54 -13.96 -6.14
N GLN A 702 15.22 -14.14 -7.43
CA GLN A 702 14.23 -15.11 -7.87
C GLN A 702 14.75 -16.56 -7.78
N GLU A 703 16.05 -16.80 -7.97
CA GLU A 703 16.66 -18.14 -7.82
C GLU A 703 16.55 -18.61 -6.37
N ALA A 704 16.82 -17.74 -5.39
CA ALA A 704 16.64 -18.04 -3.97
C ALA A 704 15.19 -18.42 -3.61
N LEU A 705 14.20 -17.72 -4.19
CA LEU A 705 12.78 -18.03 -4.02
C LEU A 705 12.38 -19.39 -4.63
N GLN A 706 12.96 -19.75 -5.78
CA GLN A 706 12.72 -21.04 -6.42
C GLN A 706 13.40 -22.19 -5.67
N ALA A 707 14.67 -22.04 -5.29
CA ALA A 707 15.43 -23.01 -4.51
C ALA A 707 14.74 -23.35 -3.18
N SER A 708 14.18 -22.35 -2.50
CA SER A 708 13.39 -22.52 -1.27
C SER A 708 12.11 -23.36 -1.47
N ARG A 709 11.55 -23.36 -2.69
CA ARG A 709 10.34 -24.13 -3.05
C ARG A 709 10.66 -25.55 -3.51
N SER A 710 11.78 -25.77 -4.19
CA SER A 710 12.23 -27.09 -4.66
C SER A 710 12.90 -27.92 -3.57
N SER A 711 13.54 -27.30 -2.58
CA SER A 711 14.15 -27.99 -1.41
C SER A 711 13.14 -28.82 -0.60
N ARG A 712 11.84 -28.48 -0.62
CA ARG A 712 10.79 -29.27 0.07
C ARG A 712 10.41 -30.59 -0.62
N ARG A 713 10.93 -30.90 -1.81
CA ARG A 713 10.52 -32.10 -2.59
C ARG A 713 11.55 -33.23 -2.67
N TRP A 714 12.76 -33.05 -2.16
CA TRP A 714 13.82 -34.07 -2.23
C TRP A 714 14.35 -34.42 -0.83
N GLY A 715 13.56 -35.22 -0.12
CA GLY A 715 14.05 -36.01 1.02
C GLY A 715 14.04 -37.48 0.64
N ARG A 716 15.11 -37.96 -0.02
CA ARG A 716 15.61 -39.36 0.03
C ARG A 716 16.82 -39.55 -0.88
N GLY A 717 17.95 -39.87 -0.25
CA GLY A 717 19.10 -40.58 -0.83
C GLY A 717 20.16 -39.71 -1.51
N ASN A 718 21.29 -39.47 -0.84
CA ASN A 718 22.52 -40.23 -1.09
C ASN A 718 23.67 -39.75 -0.22
N GLU A 719 24.36 -40.71 0.38
CA GLU A 719 25.72 -40.58 0.85
C GLU A 719 26.67 -40.28 -0.33
N ALA A 720 27.78 -39.59 -0.02
CA ALA A 720 28.97 -39.42 -0.85
C ALA A 720 28.82 -38.66 -2.19
N ARG A 721 28.70 -37.33 -2.13
CA ARG A 721 29.35 -36.45 -3.11
C ARG A 721 30.14 -35.35 -2.39
N GLN A 722 31.44 -35.34 -2.64
CA GLN A 722 32.42 -34.38 -2.10
C GLN A 722 32.44 -33.05 -2.89
N GLU A 723 31.43 -32.80 -3.72
CA GLU A 723 31.30 -31.58 -4.52
C GLU A 723 30.31 -30.63 -3.86
N LEU A 724 30.74 -29.39 -3.59
CA LEU A 724 29.90 -28.30 -3.09
C LEU A 724 28.74 -28.05 -4.07
N ASP A 725 27.51 -28.31 -3.63
CA ASP A 725 26.32 -27.98 -4.41
C ASP A 725 26.03 -26.47 -4.33
N TRP A 726 26.29 -25.76 -5.44
CA TRP A 726 26.14 -24.31 -5.55
C TRP A 726 24.74 -23.82 -5.17
N ASP A 727 23.70 -24.63 -5.42
CA ASP A 727 22.31 -24.23 -5.19
C ASP A 727 21.91 -24.33 -3.71
N THR A 728 22.66 -25.08 -2.90
CA THR A 728 22.46 -25.20 -1.45
C THR A 728 23.17 -24.12 -0.63
N LEU A 729 24.06 -23.34 -1.27
CA LEU A 729 24.78 -22.24 -0.61
C LEU A 729 23.84 -21.09 -0.27
N THR A 730 23.62 -20.88 1.02
CA THR A 730 22.89 -19.73 1.57
C THR A 730 23.83 -18.55 1.78
N LEU A 731 23.35 -17.36 1.39
CA LEU A 731 24.05 -16.10 1.67
C LEU A 731 23.84 -15.72 3.12
N GLN A 732 24.93 -15.36 3.79
CA GLN A 732 24.87 -14.84 5.16
C GLN A 732 25.69 -13.55 5.26
N HIS A 733 25.01 -12.43 5.02
CA HIS A 733 25.64 -11.12 4.84
C HIS A 733 26.06 -10.43 6.14
N SER A 734 25.69 -10.96 7.30
CA SER A 734 26.02 -10.36 8.60
C SER A 734 26.20 -11.36 9.71
N THR A 735 26.94 -10.97 10.74
CA THR A 735 27.10 -11.71 11.99
C THR A 735 27.09 -10.76 13.20
N MET A 736 26.69 -11.26 14.36
CA MET A 736 26.72 -10.53 15.63
C MET A 736 27.93 -10.94 16.47
N ILE A 737 28.62 -9.97 17.06
CA ILE A 737 29.67 -10.26 18.04
C ILE A 737 29.00 -10.31 19.41
N ILE A 738 29.04 -11.46 20.06
CA ILE A 738 28.42 -11.69 21.37
C ILE A 738 29.48 -11.88 22.45
N SER A 739 29.11 -11.57 23.69
CA SER A 739 30.01 -11.75 24.83
C SER A 739 30.42 -13.22 24.97
N ARG A 740 31.58 -13.46 25.57
CA ARG A 740 32.05 -14.79 25.92
C ARG A 740 31.01 -15.50 26.81
N VAL A 741 30.87 -16.81 26.63
CA VAL A 741 30.02 -17.62 27.52
C VAL A 741 30.67 -17.67 28.90
N PRO A 742 29.99 -17.20 29.96
CA PRO A 742 30.54 -17.22 31.31
C PRO A 742 30.64 -18.66 31.83
N ARG A 743 31.78 -19.05 32.40
CA ARG A 743 31.96 -20.33 33.11
C ARG A 743 31.97 -20.13 34.62
N ILE A 744 30.96 -19.42 35.15
CA ILE A 744 30.70 -19.32 36.59
C ILE A 744 29.33 -19.94 36.88
N CYS A 745 29.27 -20.80 37.91
CA CYS A 745 28.04 -21.41 38.39
C CYS A 745 27.50 -20.61 39.58
N VAL A 746 26.21 -20.26 39.54
CA VAL A 746 25.50 -19.57 40.61
C VAL A 746 24.35 -20.47 41.07
N GLN A 747 24.29 -20.78 42.37
CA GLN A 747 23.26 -21.63 42.96
C GLN A 747 22.58 -20.91 44.13
N LEU A 748 21.26 -21.03 44.22
CA LEU A 748 20.43 -20.38 45.24
C LEU A 748 19.69 -21.44 46.07
N SER A 749 19.67 -21.29 47.39
CA SER A 749 18.96 -22.19 48.32
C SER A 749 18.16 -21.41 49.37
N HIS A 750 16.86 -21.73 49.53
CA HIS A 750 15.92 -21.01 50.41
C HIS A 750 14.66 -21.85 50.73
N GLN A 751 13.80 -21.38 51.65
CA GLN A 751 12.60 -22.09 52.13
C GLN A 751 11.29 -21.30 51.92
N PRO A 752 10.72 -21.29 50.70
CA PRO A 752 9.51 -20.51 50.39
C PRO A 752 8.25 -21.06 51.09
N PRO A 753 7.17 -20.28 51.23
CA PRO A 753 7.05 -18.86 50.93
C PRO A 753 7.76 -17.99 51.97
N ALA A 754 7.97 -16.71 51.68
CA ALA A 754 8.31 -15.72 52.68
C ALA A 754 7.06 -15.31 53.48
N LEU A 755 7.20 -15.01 54.76
CA LEU A 755 6.14 -14.54 55.65
C LEU A 755 6.27 -13.04 55.83
N THR A 756 5.14 -12.36 55.91
CA THR A 756 5.08 -10.90 56.03
C THR A 756 5.89 -10.43 57.24
N ASN A 757 6.75 -9.43 57.04
CA ASN A 757 7.69 -8.86 58.02
C ASN A 757 8.80 -9.79 58.54
N GLU A 758 8.91 -11.03 58.06
CA GLU A 758 10.03 -11.89 58.47
C GLU A 758 11.33 -11.51 57.75
N MET A 759 12.46 -11.89 58.35
CA MET A 759 13.78 -11.83 57.72
C MET A 759 14.05 -13.13 56.95
N PHE A 760 13.66 -13.17 55.68
CA PHE A 760 13.79 -14.35 54.83
C PHE A 760 15.22 -14.48 54.28
N CYS A 761 15.84 -15.65 54.43
CA CYS A 761 17.23 -15.90 54.03
C CYS A 761 17.31 -16.68 52.71
N ILE A 762 18.11 -16.18 51.76
CA ILE A 762 18.54 -16.90 50.56
C ILE A 762 20.05 -17.11 50.62
N ASN A 763 20.48 -18.37 50.55
CA ASN A 763 21.90 -18.72 50.49
C ASN A 763 22.35 -18.76 49.02
N LEU A 764 23.30 -17.90 48.67
CA LEU A 764 23.97 -17.80 47.38
C LEU A 764 25.29 -18.56 47.42
N THR A 765 25.52 -19.40 46.41
CA THR A 765 26.79 -20.07 46.16
C THR A 765 27.29 -19.67 44.78
N VAL A 766 28.50 -19.13 44.68
CA VAL A 766 29.17 -18.78 43.42
C VAL A 766 30.42 -19.63 43.26
N GLN A 767 30.55 -20.37 42.16
CA GLN A 767 31.70 -21.22 41.87
C GLN A 767 32.33 -20.86 40.53
N SER A 768 33.64 -20.60 40.51
CA SER A 768 34.38 -20.39 39.26
C SER A 768 34.68 -21.72 38.59
N GLN A 769 34.25 -21.90 37.34
CA GLN A 769 34.61 -23.02 36.46
C GLN A 769 35.47 -22.55 35.27
N GLU A 770 36.04 -21.35 35.40
CA GLU A 770 36.99 -20.77 34.44
C GLU A 770 38.35 -21.45 34.53
N ASP A 771 39.08 -21.49 33.41
CA ASP A 771 40.44 -22.06 33.38
C ASP A 771 41.50 -21.04 33.84
N VAL A 772 41.12 -19.77 33.99
CA VAL A 772 41.95 -18.64 34.43
C VAL A 772 41.22 -17.88 35.55
N MET A 773 41.97 -17.18 36.40
CA MET A 773 41.44 -16.38 37.50
C MET A 773 40.40 -15.35 37.04
N ALA A 774 39.20 -15.42 37.62
CA ALA A 774 38.14 -14.43 37.42
C ALA A 774 38.42 -13.23 38.34
N LYS A 775 38.66 -12.06 37.74
CA LYS A 775 39.03 -10.83 38.46
C LYS A 775 37.82 -9.91 38.62
N ASP A 776 37.78 -9.16 39.71
CA ASP A 776 36.74 -8.16 40.01
C ASP A 776 35.33 -8.77 40.04
N VAL A 777 35.16 -9.89 40.76
CA VAL A 777 33.86 -10.55 40.87
C VAL A 777 32.93 -9.70 41.74
N LYS A 778 31.83 -9.26 41.16
CA LYS A 778 30.82 -8.38 41.77
C LYS A 778 29.45 -9.02 41.76
N LEU A 779 28.71 -8.88 42.86
CA LEU A 779 27.34 -9.34 43.01
C LEU A 779 26.37 -8.16 43.03
N THR A 780 25.34 -8.22 42.21
CA THR A 780 24.15 -7.40 42.33
C THR A 780 22.98 -8.30 42.73
N ALA A 781 22.42 -8.11 43.93
CA ALA A 781 21.42 -9.00 44.53
C ALA A 781 20.24 -8.23 45.13
N GLY A 782 19.01 -8.60 44.76
CA GLY A 782 17.79 -7.98 45.30
C GLY A 782 16.63 -7.97 44.31
N LEU A 783 15.64 -7.11 44.52
CA LEU A 783 14.44 -7.03 43.69
C LEU A 783 14.81 -6.69 42.24
N LYS A 784 14.41 -7.55 41.29
CA LYS A 784 14.68 -7.34 39.86
C LYS A 784 14.06 -6.02 39.38
N PRO A 785 14.83 -5.12 38.75
CA PRO A 785 14.31 -3.88 38.18
C PRO A 785 13.18 -4.13 37.16
N GLY A 786 12.19 -3.23 37.11
CA GLY A 786 11.09 -3.30 36.13
C GLY A 786 9.86 -4.10 36.56
N GLN A 787 9.75 -4.46 37.84
CA GLN A 787 8.52 -5.04 38.44
C GLN A 787 7.48 -3.96 38.80
N GLU A 788 6.32 -4.37 39.33
CA GLU A 788 5.20 -3.48 39.67
C GLU A 788 5.59 -2.28 40.55
N ALA A 789 4.97 -1.13 40.25
CA ALA A 789 5.19 0.11 40.98
C ALA A 789 4.76 -0.04 42.46
N GLY A 790 5.68 0.19 43.39
CA GLY A 790 5.45 0.10 44.84
C GLY A 790 6.16 -1.08 45.53
N LEU A 791 6.56 -2.13 44.80
CA LEU A 791 7.30 -3.26 45.40
C LEU A 791 8.65 -2.82 45.99
N GLY A 792 9.34 -1.88 45.34
CA GLY A 792 10.61 -1.33 45.83
C GLY A 792 10.53 -0.58 47.18
N GLN A 793 9.33 -0.13 47.60
CA GLN A 793 9.12 0.50 48.91
C GLN A 793 8.71 -0.49 50.00
N THR A 794 8.39 -1.73 49.62
CA THR A 794 7.90 -2.78 50.54
C THR A 794 8.86 -3.96 50.62
N THR A 795 10.03 -3.84 50.00
CA THR A 795 11.07 -4.88 49.93
C THR A 795 12.40 -4.28 50.34
N HIS A 796 12.98 -4.85 51.38
CA HIS A 796 14.24 -4.41 51.95
C HIS A 796 15.23 -5.57 51.92
N VAL A 797 16.41 -5.36 51.37
CA VAL A 797 17.45 -6.37 51.17
C VAL A 797 18.71 -5.98 51.92
N THR A 798 19.32 -6.93 52.63
CA THR A 798 20.55 -6.73 53.40
C THR A 798 21.43 -7.99 53.39
N LEU A 799 22.70 -7.82 53.74
CA LEU A 799 23.63 -8.92 53.99
C LEU A 799 23.78 -9.24 55.49
N ASP A 800 23.22 -8.40 56.37
CA ASP A 800 23.24 -8.58 57.83
C ASP A 800 21.93 -9.20 58.33
N GLY A 801 22.01 -10.36 58.96
CA GLY A 801 20.87 -11.11 59.50
C GLY A 801 20.60 -10.89 60.99
N SER A 802 21.38 -10.05 61.67
CA SER A 802 21.34 -9.90 63.15
C SER A 802 20.19 -9.02 63.67
N SER A 803 19.63 -8.15 62.83
CA SER A 803 18.52 -7.25 63.18
C SER A 803 17.49 -7.19 62.06
N VAL A 804 16.25 -6.82 62.39
CA VAL A 804 15.20 -6.62 61.37
C VAL A 804 15.53 -5.38 60.56
N CYS A 805 15.44 -5.44 59.23
CA CYS A 805 15.71 -4.28 58.37
C CYS A 805 14.87 -3.06 58.77
N ASP A 806 15.53 -1.91 58.91
CA ASP A 806 14.91 -0.59 58.96
C ASP A 806 14.31 -0.23 57.58
N ASP A 807 13.32 0.67 57.57
CA ASP A 807 12.61 1.09 56.35
C ASP A 807 13.51 1.81 55.32
N ASN A 808 14.77 2.11 55.69
CA ASN A 808 15.78 2.73 54.84
C ASN A 808 16.64 1.74 54.04
N ALA A 809 16.49 0.43 54.24
CA ALA A 809 17.27 -0.58 53.52
C ALA A 809 16.85 -0.68 52.04
N PRO A 810 17.82 -0.81 51.10
CA PRO A 810 17.54 -0.77 49.66
C PRO A 810 16.82 -2.04 49.18
N ALA A 811 16.06 -1.93 48.09
CA ALA A 811 15.42 -3.06 47.44
C ALA A 811 16.41 -3.88 46.56
N LEU A 812 17.54 -3.30 46.14
CA LEU A 812 18.56 -3.93 45.31
C LEU A 812 19.96 -3.49 45.78
N LEU A 813 20.82 -4.46 46.09
CA LEU A 813 22.24 -4.24 46.36
C LEU A 813 23.01 -4.30 45.03
N THR A 814 23.77 -3.27 44.69
CA THR A 814 24.56 -3.20 43.45
C THR A 814 26.05 -3.27 43.75
N ASP A 815 26.80 -3.97 42.88
CA ASP A 815 28.27 -4.02 42.89
C ASP A 815 28.91 -4.42 44.23
N VAL A 816 28.31 -5.40 44.93
CA VAL A 816 28.89 -5.97 46.15
C VAL A 816 30.16 -6.74 45.78
N PRO A 817 31.35 -6.34 46.26
CA PRO A 817 32.59 -7.03 45.91
C PRO A 817 32.64 -8.40 46.56
N LEU A 818 32.81 -9.44 45.73
CA LEU A 818 32.99 -10.83 46.17
C LEU A 818 34.47 -11.26 46.19
N GLY A 819 35.37 -10.44 45.64
CA GLY A 819 36.80 -10.72 45.51
C GLY A 819 37.16 -11.32 44.15
N ASP A 820 38.38 -11.85 44.03
CA ASP A 820 38.78 -12.60 42.85
C ASP A 820 38.59 -14.11 43.12
N LEU A 821 38.16 -14.86 42.11
CA LEU A 821 37.93 -16.31 42.23
C LEU A 821 38.94 -17.09 41.40
N THR A 822 39.68 -17.98 42.05
CA THR A 822 40.56 -18.94 41.39
C THR A 822 39.75 -20.09 40.75
N PRO A 823 40.27 -20.76 39.72
CA PRO A 823 39.61 -21.90 39.09
C PRO A 823 39.17 -22.97 40.11
N GLY A 824 37.88 -23.31 40.12
CA GLY A 824 37.27 -24.29 41.02
C GLY A 824 36.84 -23.76 42.39
N GLU A 825 37.22 -22.54 42.76
CA GLU A 825 36.90 -21.93 44.05
C GLU A 825 35.40 -21.67 44.22
N LYS A 826 34.89 -21.92 45.42
CA LYS A 826 33.48 -21.78 45.80
C LYS A 826 33.34 -20.74 46.91
N LEU A 827 32.46 -19.77 46.69
CA LEU A 827 32.11 -18.70 47.63
C LEU A 827 30.65 -18.83 48.06
N GLU A 828 30.38 -18.74 49.35
CA GLU A 828 29.03 -18.76 49.91
C GLU A 828 28.70 -17.42 50.59
N LYS A 829 27.50 -16.89 50.33
CA LYS A 829 27.00 -15.64 50.92
C LYS A 829 25.50 -15.75 51.21
N CYS A 830 25.05 -15.22 52.33
CA CYS A 830 23.62 -15.13 52.64
C CYS A 830 23.09 -13.74 52.29
N VAL A 831 21.92 -13.69 51.65
CA VAL A 831 21.17 -12.46 51.37
C VAL A 831 19.85 -12.55 52.12
N TYR A 832 19.58 -11.57 52.97
CA TYR A 832 18.35 -11.49 53.75
C TYR A 832 17.40 -10.47 53.15
N MET A 833 16.10 -10.77 53.21
CA MET A 833 15.07 -9.88 52.69
C MET A 833 13.83 -9.83 53.58
N LYS A 834 13.31 -8.63 53.78
CA LYS A 834 12.06 -8.33 54.50
C LYS A 834 11.02 -7.81 53.51
N CYS A 835 9.84 -8.43 53.51
CA CYS A 835 8.72 -8.05 52.65
C CYS A 835 7.52 -7.62 53.50
N VAL A 836 7.05 -6.38 53.29
CA VAL A 836 5.97 -5.77 54.08
C VAL A 836 4.59 -6.05 53.49
N SER A 837 4.46 -6.09 52.15
CA SER A 837 3.21 -6.46 51.48
C SER A 837 3.24 -7.90 50.97
N THR A 838 2.07 -8.52 50.85
CA THR A 838 1.92 -9.86 50.27
C THR A 838 2.08 -9.85 48.75
N GLY A 839 2.36 -11.02 48.18
CA GLY A 839 2.44 -11.23 46.72
C GLY A 839 3.80 -11.74 46.22
N PRO A 840 3.89 -12.07 44.92
CA PRO A 840 5.09 -12.62 44.29
C PRO A 840 6.13 -11.53 43.99
N ARG A 841 7.40 -11.82 44.24
CA ARG A 841 8.54 -10.95 43.93
C ARG A 841 9.65 -11.74 43.26
N ILE A 842 10.21 -11.19 42.18
CA ILE A 842 11.36 -11.76 41.48
C ILE A 842 12.63 -11.11 42.01
N PHE A 843 13.52 -11.91 42.57
CA PHE A 843 14.85 -11.50 43.02
C PHE A 843 15.89 -11.87 41.97
N LEU A 844 16.77 -10.92 41.64
CA LEU A 844 17.89 -11.06 40.71
C LEU A 844 19.18 -11.23 41.51
N PHE A 845 20.02 -12.16 41.06
CA PHE A 845 21.39 -12.38 41.49
C PHE A 845 22.29 -12.34 40.25
N HIS A 846 22.91 -11.19 40.01
CA HIS A 846 23.80 -10.92 38.87
C HIS A 846 25.25 -10.94 39.33
N VAL A 847 26.05 -11.86 38.81
CA VAL A 847 27.48 -11.98 39.10
C VAL A 847 28.28 -11.52 37.88
N ALA A 848 28.98 -10.39 37.98
CA ALA A 848 29.85 -9.85 36.93
C ALA A 848 31.33 -10.07 37.26
N TYR A 849 32.16 -10.31 36.26
CA TYR A 849 33.61 -10.50 36.41
C TYR A 849 34.37 -10.24 35.11
N SER A 850 35.69 -10.08 35.21
CA SER A 850 36.60 -9.91 34.07
C SER A 850 37.59 -11.07 33.98
N ILE A 851 37.97 -11.44 32.75
CA ILE A 851 38.94 -12.51 32.49
C ILE A 851 39.87 -12.13 31.34
N ASP A 852 41.15 -12.47 31.47
CA ASP A 852 42.16 -12.29 30.43
C ASP A 852 42.37 -13.61 29.70
N THR A 853 42.13 -13.63 28.38
CA THR A 853 42.25 -14.82 27.54
C THR A 853 42.96 -14.50 26.23
N ALA A 854 43.57 -15.50 25.60
CA ALA A 854 44.29 -15.34 24.33
C ALA A 854 43.63 -16.16 23.22
N VAL A 855 43.30 -15.49 22.10
CA VAL A 855 42.68 -16.11 20.92
C VAL A 855 43.56 -15.86 19.71
N GLU A 856 44.04 -16.93 19.08
CA GLU A 856 45.00 -16.88 17.96
C GLU A 856 46.22 -15.96 18.23
N GLY A 857 46.71 -15.95 19.48
CA GLY A 857 47.88 -15.15 19.89
C GLY A 857 47.61 -13.68 20.25
N ARG A 858 46.34 -13.22 20.21
CA ARG A 858 45.94 -11.88 20.69
C ARG A 858 45.35 -11.96 22.09
N HIS A 859 45.85 -11.13 23.00
CA HIS A 859 45.29 -10.97 24.36
C HIS A 859 44.00 -10.16 24.33
N ILE A 860 42.97 -10.67 24.98
CA ILE A 860 41.62 -10.12 25.01
C ILE A 860 41.12 -10.16 26.45
N VAL A 861 40.70 -8.99 26.97
CA VAL A 861 40.04 -8.90 28.28
C VAL A 861 38.53 -8.96 28.08
N CYS A 862 37.91 -10.05 28.52
CA CYS A 862 36.48 -10.28 28.39
C CYS A 862 35.76 -9.91 29.68
N ASN A 863 34.71 -9.09 29.57
CA ASN A 863 33.77 -8.85 30.67
C ASN A 863 32.62 -9.85 30.55
N CYS A 864 32.48 -10.70 31.56
CA CYS A 864 31.51 -11.77 31.64
C CYS A 864 30.50 -11.49 32.75
N HIS A 865 29.28 -12.00 32.61
CA HIS A 865 28.30 -11.95 33.69
C HIS A 865 27.38 -13.16 33.66
N LYS A 866 26.85 -13.56 34.81
CA LYS A 866 25.90 -14.65 34.99
C LYS A 866 24.73 -14.19 35.86
N ASP A 867 23.52 -14.32 35.32
CA ASP A 867 22.28 -13.97 36.01
C ASP A 867 21.58 -15.24 36.50
N GLU A 868 21.13 -15.23 37.74
CA GLU A 868 20.16 -16.17 38.28
C GLU A 868 19.01 -15.42 38.93
N THR A 869 17.78 -15.87 38.73
CA THR A 869 16.59 -15.22 39.29
C THR A 869 15.72 -16.21 40.02
N VAL A 870 15.12 -15.77 41.13
CA VAL A 870 14.21 -16.59 41.94
C VAL A 870 12.93 -15.84 42.27
N THR A 871 11.79 -16.50 42.12
CA THR A 871 10.48 -15.94 42.47
C THR A 871 10.12 -16.39 43.88
N VAL A 872 9.86 -15.44 44.78
CA VAL A 872 9.47 -15.69 46.17
C VAL A 872 8.12 -15.06 46.46
N GLU A 873 7.18 -15.89 46.91
CA GLU A 873 5.84 -15.47 47.30
C GLU A 873 5.81 -15.05 48.77
N THR A 874 5.26 -13.87 49.07
CA THR A 874 5.10 -13.37 50.45
C THR A 874 3.65 -13.55 50.93
N VAL A 875 3.45 -14.23 52.06
CA VAL A 875 2.12 -14.53 52.62
C VAL A 875 1.98 -14.04 54.07
N VAL A 876 0.74 -13.91 54.57
CA VAL A 876 0.48 -13.60 55.98
C VAL A 876 0.72 -14.83 56.86
N PRO A 877 1.30 -14.69 58.06
CA PRO A 877 1.64 -15.84 58.91
C PRO A 877 0.43 -16.44 59.64
N PHE A 878 -0.56 -15.62 60.00
CA PHE A 878 -1.75 -16.04 60.77
C PHE A 878 -3.02 -15.35 60.29
N GLU A 879 -4.15 -16.03 60.47
CA GLU A 879 -5.49 -15.44 60.46
C GLU A 879 -6.01 -15.38 61.91
N VAL A 880 -6.41 -14.20 62.38
CA VAL A 880 -6.83 -13.99 63.77
C VAL A 880 -8.29 -13.57 63.81
N SER A 881 -9.14 -14.35 64.47
CA SER A 881 -10.57 -14.05 64.65
C SER A 881 -10.90 -13.67 66.09
N VAL A 882 -11.85 -12.76 66.29
CA VAL A 882 -12.18 -12.20 67.60
C VAL A 882 -13.69 -12.25 67.84
N LYS A 883 -14.13 -12.73 69.02
CA LYS A 883 -15.55 -12.91 69.38
C LYS A 883 -15.84 -12.37 70.79
N PHE A 884 -17.00 -11.71 70.95
CA PHE A 884 -17.54 -11.34 72.26
C PHE A 884 -18.68 -12.29 72.62
N VAL A 885 -18.61 -12.89 73.80
CA VAL A 885 -19.61 -13.84 74.29
C VAL A 885 -19.96 -13.56 75.75
N SER A 886 -21.16 -13.96 76.17
CA SER A 886 -21.59 -13.86 77.56
C SER A 886 -20.84 -14.84 78.45
N THR A 887 -21.03 -14.73 79.76
CA THR A 887 -20.54 -15.74 80.72
C THR A 887 -21.16 -17.13 80.52
N LYS A 888 -22.20 -17.24 79.67
CA LYS A 888 -22.81 -18.51 79.21
C LYS A 888 -22.30 -18.95 77.82
N PHE A 889 -21.29 -18.28 77.26
CA PHE A 889 -20.76 -18.50 75.90
C PHE A 889 -21.76 -18.21 74.76
N GLU A 890 -22.81 -17.44 75.03
CA GLU A 890 -23.73 -16.97 74.00
C GLU A 890 -23.16 -15.72 73.32
N PRO A 891 -23.22 -15.59 71.98
CA PRO A 891 -22.71 -14.41 71.27
C PRO A 891 -23.35 -13.10 71.77
N LEU A 892 -22.54 -12.07 71.97
CA LEU A 892 -23.01 -10.75 72.38
C LEU A 892 -22.81 -9.74 71.24
N GLU A 893 -23.92 -9.18 70.76
CA GLU A 893 -23.90 -8.00 69.87
C GLU A 893 -23.76 -6.69 70.67
N GLN A 894 -24.27 -6.69 71.90
CA GLN A 894 -24.22 -5.57 72.84
C GLN A 894 -23.81 -6.06 74.22
N VAL A 895 -23.04 -5.26 74.93
CA VAL A 895 -22.55 -5.56 76.27
C VAL A 895 -23.20 -4.61 77.26
N ALA A 896 -23.83 -5.18 78.29
CA ALA A 896 -24.43 -4.39 79.35
C ALA A 896 -23.35 -3.76 80.24
N VAL A 897 -23.54 -2.46 80.56
CA VAL A 897 -22.62 -1.72 81.42
C VAL A 897 -22.54 -2.37 82.79
N ASP A 898 -21.33 -2.48 83.32
CA ASP A 898 -21.02 -3.08 84.61
C ASP A 898 -21.42 -4.58 84.73
N ILE A 899 -21.59 -5.30 83.62
CA ILE A 899 -21.82 -6.76 83.60
C ILE A 899 -20.62 -7.47 82.92
N PRO A 900 -20.07 -8.55 83.52
CA PRO A 900 -18.94 -9.27 82.93
C PRO A 900 -19.31 -10.02 81.63
N PHE A 901 -18.38 -10.04 80.67
CA PHE A 901 -18.45 -10.76 79.40
C PHE A 901 -17.07 -11.34 79.03
N LEU A 902 -17.00 -12.19 78.00
CA LEU A 902 -15.77 -12.86 77.56
C LEU A 902 -15.35 -12.39 76.16
N LEU A 903 -14.04 -12.15 75.98
CA LEU A 903 -13.37 -11.93 74.70
C LEU A 903 -12.61 -13.20 74.32
N MET A 904 -12.91 -13.78 73.16
CA MET A 904 -12.20 -14.93 72.60
C MET A 904 -11.40 -14.53 71.37
N THR A 905 -10.13 -14.95 71.29
CA THR A 905 -9.24 -14.73 70.14
C THR A 905 -8.74 -16.06 69.60
N ASP A 906 -9.07 -16.39 68.34
CA ASP A 906 -8.63 -17.62 67.67
C ASP A 906 -7.53 -17.28 66.64
N ILE A 907 -6.32 -17.81 66.80
CA ILE A 907 -5.19 -17.69 65.86
C ILE A 907 -5.09 -18.97 65.03
N LEU A 908 -5.29 -18.86 63.72
CA LEU A 908 -5.10 -19.94 62.74
C LEU A 908 -3.77 -19.75 62.00
N SER A 909 -2.91 -20.76 61.97
CA SER A 909 -1.64 -20.70 61.24
C SER A 909 -1.83 -20.97 59.74
N SER A 910 -1.44 -20.00 58.92
CA SER A 910 -1.48 -20.08 57.45
C SER A 910 -0.11 -20.43 56.85
N SER A 911 0.94 -20.49 57.67
CA SER A 911 2.30 -20.84 57.24
C SER A 911 2.43 -22.34 56.98
N PRO A 912 3.07 -22.78 55.88
CA PRO A 912 3.40 -24.18 55.65
C PRO A 912 4.53 -24.69 56.57
N TRP A 913 5.22 -23.78 57.26
CA TRP A 913 6.30 -24.06 58.17
C TRP A 913 5.85 -23.89 59.63
N PRO A 914 6.34 -24.73 60.57
CA PRO A 914 5.99 -24.61 61.99
C PRO A 914 6.42 -23.26 62.57
N LEU A 915 5.47 -22.55 63.20
CA LEU A 915 5.69 -21.25 63.83
C LEU A 915 5.69 -21.39 65.35
N LEU A 916 6.72 -20.85 66.00
CA LEU A 916 6.81 -20.76 67.46
C LEU A 916 6.21 -19.43 67.92
N LEU A 917 5.12 -19.49 68.67
CA LEU A 917 4.53 -18.35 69.36
C LEU A 917 5.30 -18.13 70.68
N SER A 918 6.09 -17.06 70.73
CA SER A 918 6.87 -16.73 71.92
C SER A 918 5.99 -16.19 73.04
N SER A 919 5.07 -15.27 72.70
CA SER A 919 4.08 -14.69 73.61
C SER A 919 2.95 -14.01 72.85
N SER A 920 1.80 -13.86 73.50
CA SER A 920 0.68 -13.00 73.12
C SER A 920 0.45 -11.93 74.19
N SER A 921 -0.05 -10.76 73.79
CA SER A 921 -0.42 -9.69 74.73
C SER A 921 -1.69 -8.97 74.30
N LEU A 922 -2.58 -8.74 75.26
CA LEU A 922 -3.83 -8.02 75.09
C LEU A 922 -3.68 -6.60 75.65
N GLN A 923 -3.70 -5.59 74.78
CA GLN A 923 -3.58 -4.19 75.12
C GLN A 923 -4.97 -3.55 75.13
N LEU A 924 -5.62 -3.50 76.31
CA LEU A 924 -6.96 -2.94 76.47
C LEU A 924 -6.92 -1.41 76.55
N LEU A 925 -7.91 -0.74 75.95
CA LEU A 925 -8.07 0.71 76.00
C LEU A 925 -9.09 1.15 77.06
N THR A 926 -10.36 0.86 76.81
CA THR A 926 -11.49 1.37 77.62
C THR A 926 -12.24 0.30 78.42
N VAL A 927 -12.00 -0.98 78.12
CA VAL A 927 -12.59 -2.12 78.83
C VAL A 927 -11.64 -2.60 79.92
N THR A 928 -12.15 -2.90 81.10
CA THR A 928 -11.35 -3.42 82.22
C THR A 928 -11.41 -4.94 82.27
N SER A 929 -10.31 -5.59 82.68
CA SER A 929 -10.35 -7.03 82.94
C SER A 929 -10.85 -7.31 84.35
N SER A 930 -11.68 -8.34 84.50
CA SER A 930 -12.08 -8.86 85.81
C SER A 930 -10.94 -9.65 86.48
N THR A 931 -9.85 -9.91 85.76
CA THR A 931 -8.65 -10.61 86.23
C THR A 931 -7.47 -9.64 86.39
N PRO A 932 -6.73 -9.66 87.51
CA PRO A 932 -5.71 -8.64 87.82
C PRO A 932 -4.42 -8.72 86.98
N GLN A 933 -4.12 -9.84 86.30
CA GLN A 933 -2.99 -9.99 85.38
C GLN A 933 -3.40 -10.81 84.15
N LEU A 934 -3.33 -10.21 82.96
CA LEU A 934 -3.54 -10.89 81.67
C LEU A 934 -2.24 -11.60 81.28
N GLN A 935 -2.17 -12.91 81.50
CA GLN A 935 -1.04 -13.75 81.04
C GLN A 935 -1.33 -14.33 79.65
N SER A 936 -0.26 -14.52 78.86
CA SER A 936 -0.35 -15.22 77.58
C SER A 936 -0.66 -16.70 77.79
N GLN A 937 -1.81 -17.16 77.30
CA GLN A 937 -2.21 -18.57 77.29
C GLN A 937 -1.52 -19.33 76.14
N LEU A 938 -0.88 -18.61 75.20
CA LEU A 938 -0.19 -19.15 74.02
C LEU A 938 1.34 -19.17 74.12
N GLN A 939 1.88 -18.98 75.33
CA GLN A 939 3.33 -18.93 75.53
C GLN A 939 4.01 -20.25 75.12
N GLN A 940 5.01 -20.16 74.24
CA GLN A 940 5.79 -21.29 73.69
C GLN A 940 4.97 -22.34 72.93
N VAL A 941 3.79 -21.96 72.41
CA VAL A 941 2.99 -22.84 71.56
C VAL A 941 3.59 -22.89 70.16
N VAL A 942 3.69 -24.10 69.58
CA VAL A 942 4.09 -24.30 68.18
C VAL A 942 2.84 -24.58 67.37
N LEU A 943 2.58 -23.78 66.34
CA LEU A 943 1.49 -24.01 65.40
C LEU A 943 2.01 -24.58 64.08
N GLN A 944 1.46 -25.73 63.71
CA GLN A 944 1.56 -26.29 62.36
C GLN A 944 0.54 -25.65 61.42
N THR A 945 0.69 -25.91 60.13
CA THR A 945 -0.25 -25.47 59.10
C THR A 945 -1.67 -25.91 59.40
N GLY A 946 -2.62 -24.96 59.47
CA GLY A 946 -4.03 -25.25 59.69
C GLY A 946 -4.41 -25.54 61.15
N GLU A 947 -3.47 -25.56 62.09
CA GLU A 947 -3.78 -25.61 63.51
C GLU A 947 -4.26 -24.24 64.01
N SER A 948 -5.16 -24.26 64.99
CA SER A 948 -5.68 -23.05 65.65
C SER A 948 -5.42 -23.08 67.15
N ALA A 949 -5.13 -21.92 67.72
CA ALA A 949 -5.04 -21.72 69.16
C ALA A 949 -5.98 -20.60 69.60
N SER A 950 -6.71 -20.83 70.68
CA SER A 950 -7.72 -19.90 71.21
C SER A 950 -7.31 -19.39 72.58
N GLU A 951 -7.48 -18.08 72.81
CA GLU A 951 -7.41 -17.48 74.15
C GLU A 951 -8.77 -16.91 74.55
N CYS A 952 -9.04 -16.89 75.86
CA CYS A 952 -10.26 -16.33 76.41
C CYS A 952 -9.97 -15.38 77.59
N PHE A 953 -10.54 -14.18 77.56
CA PHE A 953 -10.33 -13.13 78.56
C PHE A 953 -11.68 -12.64 79.13
N CYS A 954 -11.82 -12.59 80.46
CA CYS A 954 -13.02 -12.06 81.11
C CYS A 954 -12.89 -10.54 81.33
N LEU A 955 -13.83 -9.80 80.76
CA LEU A 955 -13.82 -8.34 80.63
C LEU A 955 -15.10 -7.72 81.21
N ARG A 956 -15.02 -6.44 81.61
CA ARG A 956 -16.13 -5.64 82.14
C ARG A 956 -16.01 -4.19 81.69
N CYS A 957 -17.14 -3.59 81.30
CA CYS A 957 -17.22 -2.17 80.95
C CYS A 957 -17.61 -1.34 82.20
N PRO A 958 -16.77 -0.41 82.67
CA PRO A 958 -17.07 0.41 83.85
C PRO A 958 -18.20 1.42 83.59
N ALA A 959 -18.94 1.78 84.65
CA ALA A 959 -20.14 2.63 84.60
C ALA A 959 -19.90 4.09 84.21
N ASP A 960 -18.69 4.61 84.41
CA ASP A 960 -18.33 6.02 84.12
C ASP A 960 -17.93 6.29 82.65
N THR A 961 -18.29 5.40 81.72
CA THR A 961 -17.98 5.59 80.30
C THR A 961 -18.92 6.64 79.68
N SER A 962 -18.33 7.73 79.19
CA SER A 962 -18.95 8.92 78.57
C SER A 962 -20.04 8.60 77.52
N SER A 963 -20.89 9.60 77.21
CA SER A 963 -22.12 9.65 76.38
C SER A 963 -22.16 8.97 74.97
N SER A 964 -21.20 8.12 74.62
CA SER A 964 -21.15 7.31 73.41
C SER A 964 -21.67 5.89 73.67
N ASN A 965 -22.53 5.38 72.78
CA ASN A 965 -23.02 4.00 72.86
C ASN A 965 -21.98 2.96 72.36
N THR A 966 -20.80 3.36 71.91
CA THR A 966 -19.72 2.45 71.45
C THR A 966 -18.37 2.76 72.07
N VAL A 967 -17.57 1.71 72.31
CA VAL A 967 -16.31 1.77 73.06
C VAL A 967 -15.23 0.94 72.35
N ALA A 968 -13.98 1.44 72.31
CA ALA A 968 -12.84 0.75 71.69
C ALA A 968 -12.30 -0.36 72.63
N THR A 969 -12.01 -1.54 72.09
CA THR A 969 -11.54 -2.66 72.93
C THR A 969 -10.03 -2.62 73.15
N GLY A 970 -9.24 -2.42 72.08
CA GLY A 970 -7.78 -2.41 72.17
C GLY A 970 -7.06 -3.10 71.00
N GLN A 971 -5.87 -3.63 71.25
CA GLN A 971 -5.06 -4.40 70.29
C GLN A 971 -4.63 -5.74 70.86
N TYR A 972 -4.40 -6.71 69.97
CA TYR A 972 -3.87 -8.03 70.28
C TYR A 972 -2.58 -8.25 69.52
N VAL A 973 -1.47 -8.48 70.24
CA VAL A 973 -0.12 -8.57 69.67
C VAL A 973 0.43 -9.97 69.89
N VAL A 974 0.94 -10.59 68.82
CA VAL A 974 1.53 -11.93 68.82
C VAL A 974 2.99 -11.84 68.41
N SER A 975 3.90 -12.33 69.24
CA SER A 975 5.34 -12.39 68.94
C SER A 975 5.75 -13.81 68.54
N TRP A 976 6.40 -13.97 67.39
CA TRP A 976 6.63 -15.28 66.77
C TRP A 976 7.93 -15.35 65.95
N ARG A 977 8.35 -16.57 65.62
CA ARG A 977 9.42 -16.87 64.65
C ARG A 977 9.25 -18.27 64.06
N ARG A 978 9.94 -18.58 62.95
CA ARG A 978 10.00 -19.97 62.45
C ARG A 978 10.73 -20.86 63.46
N LYS A 979 10.25 -22.09 63.65
CA LYS A 979 10.89 -23.07 64.55
C LYS A 979 12.33 -23.40 64.13
N CYS A 980 12.62 -23.38 62.83
CA CYS A 980 13.94 -23.70 62.26
C CYS A 980 14.95 -22.55 62.32
N SER A 981 14.54 -21.34 62.74
CA SER A 981 15.46 -20.20 62.86
C SER A 981 16.41 -20.36 64.06
N SER A 982 17.59 -19.75 63.97
CA SER A 982 18.55 -19.74 65.09
C SER A 982 17.97 -19.08 66.33
N ALA A 983 18.49 -19.43 67.52
CA ALA A 983 18.05 -18.83 68.77
C ALA A 983 18.23 -17.29 68.79
N ASP A 984 19.22 -16.80 68.03
CA ASP A 984 19.58 -15.39 67.88
C ASP A 984 18.78 -14.65 66.78
N SER A 985 17.89 -15.34 66.06
CA SER A 985 17.06 -14.68 65.03
C SER A 985 16.06 -13.72 65.69
N PRO A 986 15.81 -12.53 65.12
CA PRO A 986 14.87 -11.57 65.68
C PRO A 986 13.44 -12.12 65.75
N LEU A 987 12.72 -11.76 66.81
CA LEU A 987 11.29 -12.07 66.96
C LEU A 987 10.46 -11.11 66.12
N ILE A 988 9.49 -11.65 65.39
CA ILE A 988 8.56 -10.88 64.55
C ILE A 988 7.26 -10.64 65.33
N GLN A 989 6.69 -9.44 65.21
CA GLN A 989 5.43 -9.09 65.86
C GLN A 989 4.31 -8.92 64.83
N THR A 990 3.17 -9.56 65.08
CA THR A 990 1.92 -9.39 64.35
C THR A 990 0.90 -8.72 65.26
N THR A 991 0.41 -7.54 64.88
CA THR A 991 -0.56 -6.76 65.66
C THR A 991 -1.92 -6.78 64.99
N VAL A 992 -2.97 -7.11 65.74
CA VAL A 992 -4.36 -7.19 65.30
C VAL A 992 -5.19 -6.18 66.10
N THR A 993 -5.96 -5.34 65.41
CA THR A 993 -6.83 -4.36 66.08
C THR A 993 -8.14 -5.03 66.50
N LEU A 994 -8.57 -4.84 67.75
CA LEU A 994 -9.80 -5.44 68.27
C LEU A 994 -11.04 -4.61 67.86
N PRO A 995 -12.19 -5.26 67.63
CA PRO A 995 -13.45 -4.58 67.26
C PRO A 995 -13.99 -3.69 68.39
N HIS A 996 -14.79 -2.69 68.03
CA HIS A 996 -15.53 -1.85 68.98
C HIS A 996 -16.75 -2.58 69.55
N VAL A 997 -17.12 -2.28 70.80
CA VAL A 997 -18.26 -2.89 71.52
C VAL A 997 -19.37 -1.87 71.71
N ILE A 998 -20.63 -2.29 71.56
CA ILE A 998 -21.83 -1.46 71.79
C ILE A 998 -22.31 -1.65 73.23
N LEU A 999 -22.61 -0.54 73.93
CA LEU A 999 -23.06 -0.54 75.33
C LEU A 999 -24.58 -0.53 75.47
N GLU A 1000 -25.09 -1.30 76.44
CA GLU A 1000 -26.50 -1.32 76.82
C GLU A 1000 -26.71 -0.90 78.29
N SER A 1001 -27.62 0.04 78.54
CA SER A 1001 -28.01 0.49 79.88
C SER A 1001 -29.23 -0.28 80.39
N VAL A 1002 -29.09 -0.94 81.54
CA VAL A 1002 -30.14 -1.79 82.12
C VAL A 1002 -30.69 -1.14 83.41
N PRO A 1003 -31.96 -0.67 83.44
CA PRO A 1003 -32.49 0.11 84.57
C PRO A 1003 -32.79 -0.74 85.81
N LEU A 1004 -33.21 -1.99 85.63
CA LEU A 1004 -33.39 -2.97 86.71
C LEU A 1004 -32.52 -4.18 86.44
N TYR A 1005 -31.73 -4.61 87.42
CA TYR A 1005 -31.04 -5.90 87.34
C TYR A 1005 -31.80 -6.93 88.16
N ILE A 1006 -32.05 -8.09 87.55
CA ILE A 1006 -32.86 -9.12 88.16
C ILE A 1006 -32.10 -10.43 88.08
N TYR A 1007 -31.94 -11.07 89.21
CA TYR A 1007 -31.41 -12.42 89.31
C TYR A 1007 -32.26 -13.24 90.28
N ALA A 1008 -32.14 -14.56 90.19
CA ALA A 1008 -32.93 -15.47 91.00
C ALA A 1008 -32.02 -16.46 91.74
N ASP A 1009 -32.29 -16.61 93.02
CA ASP A 1009 -31.76 -17.72 93.82
C ASP A 1009 -32.75 -18.88 93.71
N LEU A 1010 -32.30 -19.93 93.02
CA LEU A 1010 -33.01 -21.19 92.88
C LEU A 1010 -32.11 -22.34 93.33
N PRO A 1011 -32.69 -23.38 93.94
CA PRO A 1011 -31.99 -24.64 94.14
C PRO A 1011 -31.48 -25.21 92.81
N SER A 1012 -30.40 -26.02 92.86
CA SER A 1012 -29.81 -26.62 91.65
C SER A 1012 -30.73 -27.61 90.94
N PHE A 1013 -31.77 -28.13 91.61
CA PHE A 1013 -32.82 -28.98 91.03
C PHE A 1013 -34.12 -28.96 91.86
N GLY A 1014 -35.25 -29.31 91.25
CA GLY A 1014 -36.54 -29.57 91.94
C GLY A 1014 -36.90 -31.06 92.01
N ARG A 1015 -37.98 -31.41 92.73
CA ARG A 1015 -38.58 -32.77 92.77
C ARG A 1015 -40.08 -32.70 92.58
N VAL A 1016 -40.66 -33.66 91.85
CA VAL A 1016 -42.10 -33.73 91.61
C VAL A 1016 -42.85 -33.89 92.93
N ARG A 1017 -43.83 -33.00 93.16
CA ARG A 1017 -44.67 -32.90 94.36
C ARG A 1017 -43.96 -32.49 95.66
N ASP A 1018 -42.79 -31.87 95.55
CA ASP A 1018 -42.09 -31.24 96.68
C ASP A 1018 -42.05 -29.70 96.55
N SER A 1019 -41.97 -29.00 97.67
CA SER A 1019 -41.89 -27.54 97.71
C SER A 1019 -40.53 -27.02 97.22
N LEU A 1020 -40.53 -26.11 96.24
CA LEU A 1020 -39.36 -25.46 95.65
C LEU A 1020 -39.42 -23.93 95.89
N PRO A 1021 -38.75 -23.41 96.94
CA PRO A 1021 -38.68 -21.97 97.17
C PRO A 1021 -37.76 -21.30 96.15
N VAL A 1022 -38.25 -20.24 95.52
CA VAL A 1022 -37.49 -19.38 94.59
C VAL A 1022 -37.54 -17.95 95.10
N ARG A 1023 -36.37 -17.32 95.21
CA ARG A 1023 -36.25 -15.92 95.60
C ARG A 1023 -35.78 -15.09 94.41
N TYR A 1024 -36.61 -14.14 94.00
CA TYR A 1024 -36.23 -13.15 92.99
C TYR A 1024 -35.74 -11.89 93.67
N HIS A 1025 -34.60 -11.39 93.21
CA HIS A 1025 -33.96 -10.16 93.65
C HIS A 1025 -34.09 -9.13 92.53
N ILE A 1026 -34.73 -8.01 92.83
CA ILE A 1026 -34.97 -6.93 91.87
C ILE A 1026 -34.19 -5.71 92.36
N GLU A 1027 -33.05 -5.46 91.74
CA GLU A 1027 -32.17 -4.35 92.05
C GLU A 1027 -32.51 -3.14 91.17
N ASN A 1028 -32.84 -2.02 91.79
CA ASN A 1028 -33.03 -0.77 91.08
C ASN A 1028 -31.70 -0.06 90.87
N ARG A 1029 -31.18 -0.10 89.63
CA ARG A 1029 -29.91 0.53 89.25
C ARG A 1029 -30.07 1.99 88.82
N THR A 1030 -31.28 2.55 88.93
CA THR A 1030 -31.54 3.95 88.63
C THR A 1030 -31.50 4.81 89.90
N ALA A 1031 -31.17 6.09 89.73
CA ALA A 1031 -31.23 7.09 90.80
C ALA A 1031 -32.67 7.52 91.18
N GLN A 1032 -33.70 6.92 90.57
CA GLN A 1032 -35.11 7.27 90.79
C GLN A 1032 -35.89 6.08 91.34
N VAL A 1033 -36.95 6.34 92.12
CA VAL A 1033 -37.85 5.28 92.62
C VAL A 1033 -38.57 4.66 91.41
N GLN A 1034 -38.40 3.35 91.21
CA GLN A 1034 -39.04 2.63 90.13
C GLN A 1034 -40.34 1.99 90.60
N GLU A 1035 -41.39 2.19 89.82
CA GLU A 1035 -42.67 1.51 90.02
C GLU A 1035 -42.66 0.25 89.17
N VAL A 1036 -42.85 -0.90 89.82
CA VAL A 1036 -42.70 -2.21 89.20
C VAL A 1036 -44.00 -2.97 89.33
N GLU A 1037 -44.55 -3.38 88.19
CA GLU A 1037 -45.69 -4.27 88.11
C GLU A 1037 -45.18 -5.67 87.77
N ILE A 1038 -45.57 -6.65 88.58
CA ILE A 1038 -45.08 -8.02 88.50
C ILE A 1038 -46.28 -8.93 88.40
N ALA A 1039 -46.29 -9.79 87.39
CA ALA A 1039 -47.27 -10.84 87.19
C ALA A 1039 -46.56 -12.18 86.95
N VAL A 1040 -47.04 -13.24 87.58
CA VAL A 1040 -46.56 -14.61 87.33
C VAL A 1040 -47.55 -15.32 86.42
N ASP A 1041 -47.07 -15.75 85.26
CA ASP A 1041 -47.88 -16.52 84.32
C ASP A 1041 -48.09 -17.95 84.83
N PRO A 1042 -49.28 -18.54 84.61
CA PRO A 1042 -49.53 -19.93 84.95
C PRO A 1042 -48.59 -20.85 84.17
N SER A 1043 -48.12 -21.92 84.82
CA SER A 1043 -47.31 -22.96 84.20
C SER A 1043 -47.99 -24.31 84.42
N ASP A 1044 -48.12 -25.11 83.35
CA ASP A 1044 -48.68 -26.46 83.44
C ASP A 1044 -47.74 -27.40 84.24
N ALA A 1045 -46.46 -27.05 84.35
CA ALA A 1045 -45.44 -27.83 85.02
C ALA A 1045 -45.32 -27.54 86.52
N PHE A 1046 -45.88 -26.42 87.02
CA PHE A 1046 -45.74 -25.99 88.41
C PHE A 1046 -47.02 -25.33 88.92
N MET A 1047 -47.50 -25.76 90.09
CA MET A 1047 -48.35 -24.89 90.90
C MET A 1047 -47.46 -23.91 91.68
N PHE A 1048 -47.98 -22.74 92.07
CA PHE A 1048 -47.23 -21.83 92.93
C PHE A 1048 -48.07 -21.19 94.01
N SER A 1049 -47.41 -20.84 95.12
CA SER A 1049 -47.95 -20.00 96.17
C SER A 1049 -47.10 -18.72 96.28
N GLY A 1050 -47.76 -17.57 96.18
CA GLY A 1050 -47.15 -16.24 96.17
C GLY A 1050 -48.08 -15.19 95.54
N LEU A 1051 -47.64 -13.94 95.47
CA LEU A 1051 -48.41 -12.86 94.85
C LEU A 1051 -48.46 -13.06 93.33
N LYS A 1052 -49.61 -13.54 92.81
CA LYS A 1052 -49.80 -13.76 91.37
C LYS A 1052 -49.66 -12.48 90.55
N GLN A 1053 -50.16 -11.35 91.08
CA GLN A 1053 -49.97 -10.04 90.50
C GLN A 1053 -49.79 -9.01 91.62
N VAL A 1054 -48.74 -8.20 91.56
CA VAL A 1054 -48.44 -7.15 92.53
C VAL A 1054 -47.86 -5.92 91.84
N ARG A 1055 -48.21 -4.75 92.37
CA ARG A 1055 -47.56 -3.48 92.02
C ARG A 1055 -46.85 -2.95 93.25
N LEU A 1056 -45.56 -2.71 93.12
CA LEU A 1056 -44.69 -2.26 94.21
C LEU A 1056 -43.73 -1.16 93.74
N ARG A 1057 -43.10 -0.46 94.69
CA ARG A 1057 -42.11 0.58 94.40
C ARG A 1057 -40.77 0.17 94.98
N VAL A 1058 -39.72 0.17 94.14
CA VAL A 1058 -38.34 -0.13 94.54
C VAL A 1058 -37.56 1.18 94.60
N LEU A 1059 -36.97 1.49 95.76
CA LEU A 1059 -36.22 2.74 95.99
C LEU A 1059 -34.92 2.75 95.17
N PRO A 1060 -34.34 3.93 94.85
CA PRO A 1060 -33.08 4.04 94.12
C PRO A 1060 -31.97 3.23 94.76
N SER A 1061 -31.20 2.49 93.96
CA SER A 1061 -30.03 1.71 94.42
C SER A 1061 -30.34 0.71 95.55
N THR A 1062 -31.61 0.33 95.70
CA THR A 1062 -32.04 -0.70 96.65
C THR A 1062 -32.51 -1.95 95.93
N GLU A 1063 -32.51 -3.05 96.66
CA GLU A 1063 -32.96 -4.34 96.20
C GLU A 1063 -34.29 -4.70 96.88
N GLN A 1064 -35.26 -5.14 96.09
CA GLN A 1064 -36.52 -5.68 96.59
C GLN A 1064 -36.56 -7.19 96.35
N GLN A 1065 -36.86 -7.94 97.41
CA GLN A 1065 -36.94 -9.39 97.35
C GLN A 1065 -38.39 -9.88 97.26
N MET A 1066 -38.59 -10.90 96.45
CA MET A 1066 -39.87 -11.60 96.32
C MET A 1066 -39.69 -13.10 96.47
N LEU A 1067 -40.44 -13.69 97.41
CA LEU A 1067 -40.41 -15.12 97.66
C LEU A 1067 -41.63 -15.79 97.01
N TYR A 1068 -41.36 -16.75 96.15
CA TYR A 1068 -42.36 -17.64 95.58
C TYR A 1068 -42.07 -19.07 95.97
N ASN A 1069 -43.10 -19.84 96.26
CA ASN A 1069 -42.95 -21.26 96.53
C ASN A 1069 -43.61 -22.07 95.41
N TYR A 1070 -42.78 -22.68 94.57
CA TYR A 1070 -43.20 -23.46 93.42
C TYR A 1070 -43.38 -24.93 93.81
N TYR A 1071 -44.33 -25.61 93.19
CA TYR A 1071 -44.67 -27.00 93.46
C TYR A 1071 -44.68 -27.76 92.13
N PRO A 1072 -43.57 -28.44 91.78
CA PRO A 1072 -43.40 -29.08 90.48
C PRO A 1072 -44.35 -30.26 90.30
N LEU A 1073 -45.05 -30.32 89.16
CA LEU A 1073 -45.98 -31.39 88.81
C LEU A 1073 -45.37 -32.41 87.84
N MET A 1074 -44.36 -32.01 87.07
CA MET A 1074 -43.75 -32.83 86.01
C MET A 1074 -42.23 -32.98 86.22
N ALA A 1075 -41.69 -34.15 85.86
CA ALA A 1075 -40.24 -34.43 85.91
C ALA A 1075 -39.53 -34.02 84.60
N GLY A 1076 -38.21 -33.90 84.62
CA GLY A 1076 -37.37 -33.47 83.49
C GLY A 1076 -36.97 -31.99 83.56
N TYR A 1077 -36.34 -31.48 82.49
CA TYR A 1077 -36.06 -30.05 82.37
C TYR A 1077 -37.36 -29.29 82.14
N GLN A 1078 -37.86 -28.66 83.20
CA GLN A 1078 -39.13 -27.93 83.17
C GLN A 1078 -38.89 -26.42 83.13
N THR A 1079 -39.73 -25.74 82.38
CA THR A 1079 -39.73 -24.28 82.29
C THR A 1079 -40.33 -23.70 83.57
N LEU A 1080 -39.56 -22.84 84.23
CA LEU A 1080 -40.03 -22.17 85.45
C LEU A 1080 -41.22 -21.23 85.11
N PRO A 1081 -42.19 -21.04 86.05
CA PRO A 1081 -43.24 -20.04 85.88
C PRO A 1081 -42.67 -18.68 85.50
N GLN A 1082 -43.18 -18.08 84.42
CA GLN A 1082 -42.61 -16.87 83.85
C GLN A 1082 -42.97 -15.66 84.70
N LEU A 1083 -41.93 -14.92 85.12
CA LEU A 1083 -42.08 -13.66 85.84
C LEU A 1083 -42.13 -12.50 84.83
N ASN A 1084 -43.31 -11.91 84.68
CA ASN A 1084 -43.54 -10.73 83.85
C ASN A 1084 -43.35 -9.48 84.67
N ILE A 1085 -42.32 -8.72 84.32
CA ILE A 1085 -42.00 -7.46 84.99
C ILE A 1085 -42.22 -6.34 84.00
N SER A 1086 -43.16 -5.45 84.30
CA SER A 1086 -43.42 -4.22 83.57
C SER A 1086 -43.06 -3.01 84.42
N LEU A 1087 -42.44 -2.03 83.78
CA LEU A 1087 -42.08 -0.74 84.36
C LEU A 1087 -43.02 0.33 83.78
N PRO A 1088 -44.11 0.71 84.46
CA PRO A 1088 -45.11 1.63 83.90
C PRO A 1088 -44.54 3.01 83.57
N ARG A 1089 -43.44 3.40 84.23
CA ARG A 1089 -42.75 4.68 84.02
C ARG A 1089 -41.65 4.62 82.95
N CYS A 1090 -41.28 3.42 82.50
CA CYS A 1090 -40.25 3.19 81.48
C CYS A 1090 -40.77 2.15 80.45
N PRO A 1091 -41.68 2.55 79.54
CA PRO A 1091 -42.28 1.63 78.56
C PRO A 1091 -41.27 1.09 77.52
N THR A 1092 -40.08 1.67 77.44
CA THR A 1092 -38.99 1.26 76.54
C THR A 1092 -38.20 0.04 77.03
N SER A 1093 -38.26 -0.29 78.33
CA SER A 1093 -37.69 -1.53 78.87
C SER A 1093 -38.69 -2.67 78.77
N SER A 1094 -38.54 -3.49 77.73
CA SER A 1094 -39.42 -4.64 77.47
C SER A 1094 -39.16 -5.79 78.45
N SER A 1095 -40.21 -6.51 78.87
CA SER A 1095 -40.06 -7.70 79.74
C SER A 1095 -39.07 -8.75 79.21
N PRO A 1096 -38.91 -9.02 77.89
CA PRO A 1096 -37.91 -9.99 77.43
C PRO A 1096 -36.45 -9.59 77.67
N THR A 1097 -36.10 -8.30 77.69
CA THR A 1097 -34.73 -7.83 77.97
C THR A 1097 -34.31 -8.14 79.41
N LEU A 1098 -35.24 -8.08 80.35
CA LEU A 1098 -34.98 -8.41 81.75
C LEU A 1098 -34.99 -9.93 82.00
N ARG A 1099 -35.77 -10.69 81.22
CA ARG A 1099 -35.81 -12.16 81.29
C ARG A 1099 -34.48 -12.84 80.96
N ARG A 1100 -33.60 -12.23 80.16
CA ARG A 1100 -32.29 -12.85 79.79
C ARG A 1100 -31.37 -13.10 80.99
N PHE A 1101 -31.56 -12.33 82.06
CA PHE A 1101 -30.80 -12.47 83.30
C PHE A 1101 -31.33 -13.58 84.20
N LEU A 1102 -32.57 -14.05 83.97
CA LEU A 1102 -33.20 -15.11 84.73
C LEU A 1102 -32.99 -16.49 84.07
N PRO A 1103 -32.85 -17.56 84.86
CA PRO A 1103 -32.84 -18.91 84.33
C PRO A 1103 -34.25 -19.29 83.84
N GLN A 1104 -34.33 -19.84 82.64
CA GLN A 1104 -35.61 -20.20 82.02
C GLN A 1104 -36.08 -21.61 82.38
N ARG A 1105 -35.13 -22.52 82.68
CA ARG A 1105 -35.40 -23.93 82.91
C ARG A 1105 -34.67 -24.42 84.15
N ILE A 1106 -35.30 -25.36 84.85
CA ILE A 1106 -34.69 -26.10 85.95
C ILE A 1106 -34.93 -27.59 85.74
N PHE A 1107 -33.99 -28.44 86.15
CA PHE A 1107 -34.20 -29.87 86.14
C PHE A 1107 -35.03 -30.31 87.35
N VAL A 1108 -36.17 -30.96 87.11
CA VAL A 1108 -37.06 -31.53 88.13
C VAL A 1108 -36.92 -33.05 88.13
N LYS A 1109 -36.54 -33.63 89.25
CA LYS A 1109 -36.40 -35.09 89.40
C LYS A 1109 -37.78 -35.75 89.60
N PRO A 1110 -38.05 -36.93 89.02
CA PRO A 1110 -39.31 -37.65 89.22
C PRO A 1110 -39.48 -38.11 90.67
N GLN A 1111 -40.73 -38.28 91.10
CA GLN A 1111 -41.06 -38.90 92.38
C GLN A 1111 -40.76 -40.41 92.25
N GLY A 1112 -39.86 -40.95 93.08
CA GLY A 1112 -39.49 -42.37 92.99
C GLY A 1112 -40.69 -43.29 93.24
N ARG A 1113 -40.91 -44.29 92.37
CA ARG A 1113 -41.90 -45.35 92.61
C ARG A 1113 -41.38 -46.28 93.73
N GLN A 1114 -42.20 -46.50 94.76
CA GLN A 1114 -42.09 -47.73 95.55
C GLN A 1114 -42.44 -48.94 94.66
N PRO A 1115 -41.82 -50.11 94.86
CA PRO A 1115 -41.73 -51.12 93.82
C PRO A 1115 -43.02 -51.94 93.69
N ASP A 1116 -43.23 -52.36 92.46
CA ASP A 1116 -43.80 -53.64 92.02
C ASP A 1116 -45.10 -53.70 91.22
N ASP A 1117 -44.96 -54.62 90.27
CA ASP A 1117 -45.91 -55.43 89.54
C ASP A 1117 -46.58 -54.90 88.27
N ALA A 1118 -46.10 -55.53 87.20
CA ALA A 1118 -46.83 -55.99 86.04
C ALA A 1118 -47.04 -55.01 84.87
N SER A 1119 -46.58 -55.53 83.72
CA SER A 1119 -47.24 -55.47 82.41
C SER A 1119 -46.90 -54.26 81.51
N ILE A 1120 -46.05 -54.45 80.49
CA ILE A 1120 -46.33 -55.03 79.15
C ILE A 1120 -46.88 -53.92 78.23
N ALA A 1121 -46.03 -53.33 77.37
CA ALA A 1121 -45.82 -53.66 75.95
C ALA A 1121 -46.34 -52.48 75.11
N ALA A 1122 -45.79 -52.09 73.97
CA ALA A 1122 -44.82 -52.70 73.07
C ALA A 1122 -44.03 -51.57 72.37
N ALA A 1123 -42.82 -51.93 71.93
CA ALA A 1123 -41.99 -51.38 70.85
C ALA A 1123 -41.95 -49.86 70.63
#